data_AF-A0A9Q0CB01-F1
#
_entry.id   AF-A0A9Q0CB01-F1
#
_cell.length_a   1.000
_cell.length_b   1.000
_cell.length_c   1.000
_cell.angle_alpha   90.00
_cell.angle_beta   90.00
_cell.angle_gamma   90.00
#
_symmetry.space_group_name_H-M   'P 1'
#
loop_
_entity.id
_entity.type
_entity.pdbx_description
1 polymer ?
#
loop_
_entity_poly.entity_id
_entity_poly.type
_entity_poly.pdbx_seq_one_letter_code
_entity_poly.pdbx_strand_id
1 'polypeptide(L)'
;MAAGTAYLLHGMIQATISEAIFNSPAGTTRDVFQEPIHKTISRRLKKRFSWVKRLSFCQPQIEGIEVNITKGSGKLYATIDVQKARLARTRVVKNETTNPHWDESFHVYCAHHAAHIVFTVKSDETIGATLIGRAYLPVQEVLNGEEVDRWLAIYNEDKTVVDGGAKIHVRLQYVAVAYDQTLNWGRGIGGPSFPGVPHTFFPQRRGCRLTLYQDAHIARSFYPRTSLSDGTYYEPRRCWEDVFDAINNARQFIYITGWSVYANITLIRDPQSQVANREGEAVLTLTLGELLKRKAQEGVRVLMLVWDDRTSVGLGPIKRDGLMATHDQDTAKYFQGTGVHCVLCPRNPDEGGSYVKDLEVATMFTHHQKSVIVDCGSTRDAKWWRKTRRNEMKIVSFVGGIDLCDGRYDTQDHPVFQTLNTTHHDDFHQPNFAGSSINKGGPREPWHDIHCRIEGAAAWDVLCNFEQRWRKQGSGDHLLIPVDYTAAQESQEMPTEEDGDTWNVQVFRSIDGGAVAGFPEDPRDACALGLVTGKNQVIERSIQDAYIHAIRRAKNFIYIENQYFLGSSYAWRPNDGVKVEDIGALHLIPRELSLKITSKIEAGERFAVYIVVPMWPEGIPESASVQAILDWQRRTIEMMYTDITLALRSKGIWADPKDYLSFFCLGNRELYRNGEYMPTEKPDPDTDYSRAQQARRFMIYVHAKMMIVDDEYIIIGSANINQRSMDGGRDSEIAMGGYQPNHLTTNNQLARGQIHGFRMALWFEHLRQLDNAFLQPESLECIRKVNQIANQYWNIYASPAQRDLPGHLLSYPIRINSDNGQVTVLPGMEVFPDTKASVLGHKSDYLPPILTT
;
A
#
# COMPACT_ATOMS: atom_id res chain seq x y z
N MET A 1 -21.62 -30.73 15.39
CA MET A 1 -20.35 -30.08 15.80
C MET A 1 -20.67 -28.87 16.65
N ALA A 2 -20.27 -28.89 17.92
CA ALA A 2 -20.47 -27.79 18.88
C ALA A 2 -19.69 -26.54 18.44
N ALA A 3 -20.13 -25.36 18.86
CA ALA A 3 -19.32 -24.14 18.75
C ALA A 3 -18.08 -24.32 19.65
N GLY A 4 -16.96 -24.75 19.05
CA GLY A 4 -15.71 -24.94 19.77
C GLY A 4 -15.14 -23.60 20.27
N THR A 5 -14.32 -23.67 21.32
CA THR A 5 -13.56 -22.52 21.84
C THR A 5 -12.70 -21.92 20.73
N ALA A 6 -12.75 -20.60 20.54
CA ALA A 6 -11.91 -19.91 19.58
C ALA A 6 -10.55 -19.54 20.22
N TYR A 7 -9.46 -19.74 19.48
CA TYR A 7 -8.10 -19.44 19.89
C TYR A 7 -7.47 -18.39 18.98
N LEU A 8 -6.56 -17.58 19.51
CA LEU A 8 -5.78 -16.63 18.72
C LEU A 8 -4.65 -17.36 17.99
N LEU A 9 -4.70 -17.36 16.66
CA LEU A 9 -3.60 -17.73 15.78
C LEU A 9 -2.85 -16.46 15.38
N HIS A 10 -1.80 -16.13 16.12
CA HIS A 10 -0.86 -15.05 15.81
C HIS A 10 0.50 -15.64 15.48
N GLY A 11 0.79 -15.73 14.18
CA GLY A 11 1.95 -16.47 13.69
C GLY A 11 1.91 -16.73 12.19
N MET A 12 2.44 -17.86 11.78
CA MET A 12 2.41 -18.37 10.42
C MET A 12 1.84 -19.78 10.41
N ILE A 13 0.99 -20.07 9.43
CA ILE A 13 0.56 -21.42 9.10
C ILE A 13 1.35 -21.85 7.86
N GLN A 14 2.14 -22.91 7.99
CA GLN A 14 2.73 -23.62 6.86
C GLN A 14 1.75 -24.74 6.49
N ALA A 15 1.16 -24.67 5.30
CA ALA A 15 0.14 -25.63 4.87
C ALA A 15 0.48 -26.20 3.50
N THR A 16 0.16 -27.47 3.27
CA THR A 16 0.16 -28.10 1.96
C THR A 16 -1.21 -28.75 1.73
N ILE A 17 -1.82 -28.45 0.58
CA ILE A 17 -3.03 -29.13 0.09
C ILE A 17 -2.58 -30.05 -1.04
N SER A 18 -2.59 -31.36 -0.79
CA SER A 18 -2.10 -32.35 -1.74
C SER A 18 -3.19 -32.69 -2.77
N GLU A 19 -4.23 -33.41 -2.34
CA GLU A 19 -5.28 -33.94 -3.22
C GLU A 19 -6.63 -34.03 -2.48
N ALA A 20 -7.72 -34.22 -3.25
CA ALA A 20 -9.02 -34.58 -2.70
C ALA A 20 -9.61 -35.76 -3.47
N ILE A 21 -10.21 -36.73 -2.76
CA ILE A 21 -10.85 -37.90 -3.36
C ILE A 21 -12.36 -37.73 -3.31
N PHE A 22 -13.01 -37.84 -4.46
CA PHE A 22 -14.46 -37.93 -4.64
C PHE A 22 -14.80 -39.29 -5.24
N ASN A 23 -15.35 -40.20 -4.45
CA ASN A 23 -15.74 -41.52 -4.96
C ASN A 23 -16.99 -41.38 -5.82
N SER A 24 -16.95 -41.89 -7.07
CA SER A 24 -18.16 -42.06 -7.87
C SER A 24 -19.03 -43.17 -7.25
N PRO A 25 -20.37 -43.01 -7.15
CA PRO A 25 -21.22 -44.08 -6.71
C PRO A 25 -21.07 -45.29 -7.64
N ALA A 26 -20.66 -46.42 -7.08
CA ALA A 26 -20.51 -47.68 -7.80
C ALA A 26 -21.89 -48.18 -8.31
N GLY A 27 -22.03 -48.36 -9.62
CA GLY A 27 -23.12 -49.11 -10.28
C GLY A 27 -24.24 -48.22 -10.84
N THR A 28 -24.36 -47.98 -12.14
CA THR A 28 -24.73 -49.00 -13.13
C THR A 28 -24.38 -48.50 -14.53
N THR A 29 -23.36 -49.10 -15.15
CA THR A 29 -23.26 -49.15 -16.61
C THR A 29 -24.34 -50.11 -17.12
N ARG A 30 -25.44 -49.55 -17.63
CA ARG A 30 -26.22 -50.25 -18.65
C ARG A 30 -25.94 -49.57 -19.99
N ASP A 31 -25.17 -50.27 -20.80
CA ASP A 31 -25.10 -50.06 -22.24
C ASP A 31 -26.52 -50.02 -22.81
N VAL A 32 -26.89 -48.88 -23.42
CA VAL A 32 -27.94 -48.84 -24.43
C VAL A 32 -27.39 -48.07 -25.62
N PHE A 33 -26.90 -48.84 -26.60
CA PHE A 33 -26.72 -48.40 -27.97
C PHE A 33 -28.10 -48.29 -28.66
N GLN A 34 -28.34 -47.15 -29.33
CA GLN A 34 -29.25 -46.87 -30.47
C GLN A 34 -29.75 -45.42 -30.34
N GLU A 35 -29.81 -44.52 -31.31
CA GLU A 35 -29.37 -44.35 -32.71
C GLU A 35 -29.56 -42.83 -32.98
N PRO A 36 -28.84 -42.19 -33.93
CA PRO A 36 -28.89 -40.74 -34.11
C PRO A 36 -30.04 -40.32 -35.05
N ILE A 37 -31.07 -39.65 -34.52
CA ILE A 37 -32.07 -38.95 -35.35
C ILE A 37 -31.57 -37.54 -35.65
N HIS A 38 -31.03 -37.38 -36.86
CA HIS A 38 -30.94 -36.10 -37.55
C HIS A 38 -32.34 -35.47 -37.69
N LYS A 39 -32.52 -34.23 -37.23
CA LYS A 39 -33.42 -33.26 -37.89
C LYS A 39 -32.96 -31.82 -37.66
N THR A 40 -32.45 -31.26 -38.75
CA THR A 40 -32.20 -29.84 -39.03
C THR A 40 -33.52 -29.05 -39.10
N ILE A 41 -33.44 -27.72 -38.91
CA ILE A 41 -34.31 -26.59 -39.38
C ILE A 41 -34.51 -25.60 -38.22
N SER A 42 -34.43 -24.27 -38.31
CA SER A 42 -33.82 -23.29 -39.22
C SER A 42 -33.94 -21.91 -38.54
N ARG A 43 -33.14 -20.93 -38.99
CA ARG A 43 -33.14 -19.52 -38.56
C ARG A 43 -34.37 -18.74 -39.04
N ARG A 44 -34.86 -17.82 -38.17
CA ARG A 44 -35.31 -16.41 -38.40
C ARG A 44 -36.71 -16.13 -37.83
N LEU A 45 -36.84 -15.11 -36.97
CA LEU A 45 -37.35 -13.77 -37.36
C LEU A 45 -37.16 -12.72 -36.25
N LYS A 46 -37.16 -11.46 -36.68
CA LYS A 46 -36.87 -10.21 -35.94
C LYS A 46 -38.15 -9.46 -35.53
N LYS A 47 -38.00 -8.60 -34.50
CA LYS A 47 -38.59 -7.25 -34.22
C LYS A 47 -39.75 -7.09 -33.21
N ARG A 48 -39.39 -6.32 -32.15
CA ARG A 48 -40.04 -5.15 -31.48
C ARG A 48 -41.37 -5.33 -30.72
N PHE A 49 -41.41 -4.89 -29.45
CA PHE A 49 -42.13 -3.69 -28.97
C PHE A 49 -41.77 -3.33 -27.52
N SER A 50 -42.09 -2.11 -27.12
CA SER A 50 -41.65 -1.37 -25.92
C SER A 50 -42.83 -1.01 -24.99
N TRP A 51 -42.61 -1.11 -23.67
CA TRP A 51 -43.27 -0.41 -22.52
C TRP A 51 -44.73 -0.74 -22.14
N VAL A 52 -44.97 -1.12 -20.88
CA VAL A 52 -45.62 -0.34 -19.78
C VAL A 52 -45.59 -1.13 -18.46
N LYS A 53 -45.48 -0.38 -17.35
CA LYS A 53 -45.40 -0.74 -15.92
C LYS A 53 -46.62 -1.48 -15.34
N ARG A 54 -46.34 -2.12 -14.18
CA ARG A 54 -47.21 -2.56 -13.05
C ARG A 54 -47.75 -3.99 -13.13
N LEU A 55 -47.21 -4.88 -12.29
CA LEU A 55 -47.93 -5.49 -11.16
C LEU A 55 -46.98 -6.34 -10.29
N SER A 56 -47.44 -6.48 -9.06
CA SER A 56 -46.83 -6.96 -7.81
C SER A 56 -46.55 -8.46 -7.70
N PHE A 57 -45.56 -8.77 -6.84
CA PHE A 57 -45.41 -9.94 -5.96
C PHE A 57 -45.85 -11.32 -6.48
N CYS A 58 -44.86 -12.16 -6.78
CA CYS A 58 -44.82 -13.59 -6.43
C CYS A 58 -43.34 -14.02 -6.29
N GLN A 59 -42.96 -14.49 -5.10
CA GLN A 59 -41.69 -15.20 -4.87
C GLN A 59 -41.73 -16.55 -5.60
N PRO A 60 -40.71 -16.96 -6.35
CA PRO A 60 -40.51 -18.37 -6.65
C PRO A 60 -39.85 -19.03 -5.45
N GLN A 61 -40.52 -20.04 -4.88
CA GLN A 61 -39.86 -21.06 -4.07
C GLN A 61 -38.75 -21.70 -4.92
N ILE A 62 -37.51 -21.62 -4.44
CA ILE A 62 -36.41 -22.43 -4.96
C ILE A 62 -36.54 -23.78 -4.26
N GLU A 63 -37.20 -24.73 -4.93
CA GLU A 63 -37.07 -26.15 -4.58
C GLU A 63 -35.63 -26.60 -4.85
N GLY A 64 -35.09 -27.36 -3.89
CA GLY A 64 -33.71 -27.83 -3.88
C GLY A 64 -33.37 -28.61 -5.15
N ILE A 65 -32.35 -28.13 -5.86
CA ILE A 65 -31.71 -28.89 -6.92
C ILE A 65 -30.67 -29.79 -6.24
N GLU A 66 -30.95 -31.09 -6.18
CA GLU A 66 -29.93 -32.12 -5.94
C GLU A 66 -28.87 -32.02 -7.05
N VAL A 67 -27.65 -31.64 -6.67
CA VAL A 67 -26.52 -31.52 -7.57
C VAL A 67 -25.96 -32.92 -7.82
N ASN A 68 -26.36 -33.54 -8.93
CA ASN A 68 -25.63 -34.67 -9.49
C ASN A 68 -24.21 -34.22 -9.88
N ILE A 69 -23.19 -34.72 -9.17
CA ILE A 69 -21.75 -34.43 -9.34
C ILE A 69 -21.23 -34.74 -10.76
N THR A 70 -22.01 -35.38 -11.61
CA THR A 70 -21.58 -35.82 -12.95
C THR A 70 -21.63 -34.76 -14.06
N LYS A 71 -21.94 -33.49 -13.78
CA LYS A 71 -22.06 -32.43 -14.82
C LYS A 71 -21.42 -31.08 -14.50
N GLY A 72 -20.45 -31.02 -13.58
CA GLY A 72 -19.62 -29.82 -13.37
C GLY A 72 -18.51 -29.70 -14.42
N SER A 73 -18.04 -28.48 -14.70
CA SER A 73 -17.04 -28.19 -15.75
C SER A 73 -15.63 -28.79 -15.56
N GLY A 74 -15.40 -29.60 -14.53
CA GLY A 74 -14.13 -30.26 -14.23
C GLY A 74 -13.01 -29.32 -13.80
N LYS A 75 -13.35 -28.14 -13.26
CA LYS A 75 -12.42 -27.10 -12.81
C LYS A 75 -12.45 -26.98 -11.28
N LEU A 76 -11.51 -27.60 -10.58
CA LEU A 76 -11.53 -27.69 -9.12
C LEU A 76 -10.40 -26.89 -8.46
N TYR A 77 -10.71 -26.24 -7.35
CA TYR A 77 -9.73 -25.59 -6.48
C TYR A 77 -10.14 -25.69 -5.01
N ALA A 78 -9.16 -25.52 -4.12
CA ALA A 78 -9.35 -25.50 -2.67
C ALA A 78 -8.94 -24.14 -2.08
N THR A 79 -9.52 -23.76 -0.95
CA THR A 79 -9.14 -22.55 -0.20
C THR A 79 -8.87 -22.85 1.25
N ILE A 80 -7.97 -22.08 1.87
CA ILE A 80 -7.73 -22.08 3.32
C ILE A 80 -8.41 -20.85 3.90
N ASP A 81 -9.42 -21.07 4.73
CA ASP A 81 -10.15 -20.03 5.44
C ASP A 81 -9.87 -20.18 6.95
N VAL A 82 -9.48 -19.09 7.62
CA VAL A 82 -9.37 -19.04 9.09
C VAL A 82 -10.53 -18.19 9.60
N GLN A 83 -11.38 -18.79 10.43
CA GLN A 83 -12.69 -18.23 10.77
C GLN A 83 -13.54 -18.03 9.49
N LYS A 84 -13.71 -16.78 9.05
CA LYS A 84 -14.42 -16.44 7.80
C LYS A 84 -13.54 -15.64 6.83
N ALA A 85 -12.27 -15.44 7.16
CA ALA A 85 -11.30 -14.78 6.30
C ALA A 85 -10.63 -15.82 5.39
N ARG A 86 -10.67 -15.59 4.08
CA ARG A 86 -9.92 -16.40 3.12
C ARG A 86 -8.47 -15.95 3.09
N LEU A 87 -7.55 -16.85 3.38
CA LEU A 87 -6.13 -16.50 3.49
C LEU A 87 -5.28 -17.09 2.36
N ALA A 88 -5.70 -18.20 1.75
CA ALA A 88 -5.02 -18.80 0.61
C ALA A 88 -5.99 -19.57 -0.28
N ARG A 89 -5.56 -19.84 -1.51
CA ARG A 89 -6.26 -20.68 -2.48
C ARG A 89 -5.26 -21.43 -3.36
N THR A 90 -5.63 -22.61 -3.83
CA THR A 90 -4.87 -23.35 -4.85
C THR A 90 -5.20 -22.83 -6.25
N ARG A 91 -4.43 -23.30 -7.23
CA ARG A 91 -4.76 -23.18 -8.65
C ARG A 91 -5.99 -23.99 -8.99
N VAL A 92 -6.60 -23.64 -10.12
CA VAL A 92 -7.69 -24.41 -10.71
C VAL A 92 -7.10 -25.55 -11.52
N VAL A 93 -7.35 -26.79 -11.10
CA VAL A 93 -7.00 -28.01 -11.84
C VAL A 93 -8.15 -28.32 -12.79
N LYS A 94 -7.81 -28.68 -14.04
CA LYS A 94 -8.78 -28.97 -15.11
C LYS A 94 -8.78 -30.46 -15.41
N ASN A 95 -9.96 -31.01 -15.69
CA ASN A 95 -10.18 -32.39 -16.16
C ASN A 95 -9.90 -33.50 -15.12
N GLU A 96 -9.69 -33.15 -13.84
CA GLU A 96 -9.57 -34.09 -12.73
C GLU A 96 -10.78 -33.94 -11.79
N THR A 97 -11.86 -34.67 -12.09
CA THR A 97 -13.14 -34.53 -11.38
C THR A 97 -13.27 -35.42 -10.15
N THR A 98 -12.56 -36.56 -10.13
CA THR A 98 -12.67 -37.57 -9.06
C THR A 98 -11.49 -37.56 -8.10
N ASN A 99 -10.31 -37.16 -8.57
CA ASN A 99 -9.12 -37.05 -7.73
C ASN A 99 -8.25 -35.85 -8.16
N PRO A 100 -8.66 -34.59 -7.90
CA PRO A 100 -7.82 -33.42 -8.15
C PRO A 100 -6.54 -33.43 -7.32
N HIS A 101 -5.39 -33.29 -7.98
CA HIS A 101 -4.07 -33.08 -7.36
C HIS A 101 -3.64 -31.62 -7.50
N TRP A 102 -3.42 -30.95 -6.36
CA TRP A 102 -2.89 -29.59 -6.33
C TRP A 102 -1.39 -29.59 -6.02
N ASP A 103 -0.98 -30.32 -4.98
CA ASP A 103 0.38 -30.34 -4.42
C ASP A 103 0.94 -28.93 -4.19
N GLU A 104 0.12 -28.06 -3.58
CA GLU A 104 0.46 -26.65 -3.34
C GLU A 104 0.72 -26.38 -1.87
N SER A 105 1.87 -25.76 -1.59
CA SER A 105 2.27 -25.29 -0.27
C SER A 105 2.05 -23.80 -0.10
N PHE A 106 1.78 -23.36 1.13
CA PHE A 106 1.44 -21.99 1.49
C PHE A 106 2.14 -21.56 2.78
N HIS A 107 2.64 -20.33 2.80
CA HIS A 107 3.09 -19.62 4.01
C HIS A 107 2.06 -18.56 4.36
N VAL A 108 1.16 -18.86 5.30
CA VAL A 108 0.00 -18.02 5.59
C VAL A 108 0.18 -17.28 6.90
N TYR A 109 0.44 -15.98 6.83
CA TYR A 109 0.45 -15.12 8.01
C TYR A 109 -0.94 -15.04 8.65
N CYS A 110 -0.98 -15.20 9.97
CA CYS A 110 -2.22 -15.25 10.74
C CYS A 110 -2.19 -14.25 11.90
N ALA A 111 -3.32 -13.58 12.11
CA ALA A 111 -3.63 -12.75 13.25
C ALA A 111 -5.14 -12.83 13.58
N HIS A 112 -5.66 -14.07 13.70
CA HIS A 112 -7.09 -14.38 13.68
C HIS A 112 -7.54 -15.15 14.92
N HIS A 113 -8.76 -14.90 15.40
CA HIS A 113 -9.42 -15.79 16.35
C HIS A 113 -10.24 -16.84 15.61
N ALA A 114 -9.95 -18.13 15.81
CA ALA A 114 -10.66 -19.20 15.13
C ALA A 114 -10.80 -20.46 15.99
N ALA A 115 -11.92 -21.17 15.80
CA ALA A 115 -12.12 -22.51 16.35
C ALA A 115 -11.65 -23.61 15.38
N HIS A 116 -11.71 -23.33 14.07
CA HIS A 116 -11.29 -24.26 13.02
C HIS A 116 -10.53 -23.52 11.92
N ILE A 117 -9.55 -24.20 11.33
CA ILE A 117 -9.01 -23.92 10.00
C ILE A 117 -9.89 -24.70 9.03
N VAL A 118 -10.46 -24.00 8.04
CA VAL A 118 -11.47 -24.56 7.13
C VAL A 118 -10.88 -24.67 5.73
N PHE A 119 -11.00 -25.86 5.15
CA PHE A 119 -10.62 -26.12 3.76
C PHE A 119 -11.88 -26.21 2.92
N THR A 120 -12.05 -25.30 1.97
CA THR A 120 -13.26 -25.26 1.12
C THR A 120 -12.90 -25.70 -0.29
N VAL A 121 -13.56 -26.73 -0.81
CA VAL A 121 -13.39 -27.18 -2.20
C VAL A 121 -14.53 -26.63 -3.06
N LYS A 122 -14.19 -26.08 -4.23
CA LYS A 122 -15.13 -25.42 -5.14
C LYS A 122 -14.90 -25.81 -6.59
N SER A 123 -15.98 -25.83 -7.37
CA SER A 123 -15.96 -25.90 -8.82
C SER A 123 -16.03 -24.49 -9.41
N ASP A 124 -15.07 -24.13 -10.26
CA ASP A 124 -15.04 -22.83 -10.95
C ASP A 124 -15.86 -22.87 -12.25
N GLU A 125 -17.14 -22.52 -12.17
CA GLU A 125 -18.05 -22.48 -13.30
C GLU A 125 -18.06 -21.10 -13.98
N THR A 126 -18.37 -21.04 -15.28
CA THR A 126 -18.45 -19.78 -16.05
C THR A 126 -19.49 -18.78 -15.52
N ILE A 127 -20.47 -19.22 -14.73
CA ILE A 127 -21.55 -18.38 -14.16
C ILE A 127 -21.31 -18.10 -12.67
N GLY A 128 -20.23 -18.62 -12.08
CA GLY A 128 -19.85 -18.40 -10.69
C GLY A 128 -19.47 -19.70 -9.97
N ALA A 129 -18.51 -19.62 -9.04
CA ALA A 129 -18.01 -20.81 -8.36
C ALA A 129 -19.10 -21.52 -7.54
N THR A 130 -19.22 -22.84 -7.72
CA THR A 130 -20.14 -23.70 -6.96
C THR A 130 -19.39 -24.36 -5.80
N LEU A 131 -19.96 -24.29 -4.60
CA LEU A 131 -19.40 -24.98 -3.42
C LEU A 131 -19.57 -26.50 -3.56
N ILE A 132 -18.50 -27.26 -3.36
CA ILE A 132 -18.57 -28.73 -3.28
C ILE A 132 -18.69 -29.17 -1.82
N GLY A 133 -17.86 -28.61 -0.94
CA GLY A 133 -17.95 -28.90 0.48
C GLY A 133 -16.80 -28.30 1.29
N ARG A 134 -16.84 -28.53 2.60
CA ARG A 134 -15.89 -27.97 3.57
C ARG A 134 -15.32 -29.06 4.47
N ALA A 135 -14.02 -29.03 4.70
CA ALA A 135 -13.34 -29.84 5.71
C ALA A 135 -12.84 -28.94 6.86
N TYR A 136 -12.79 -29.50 8.07
CA TYR A 136 -12.55 -28.73 9.29
C TYR A 136 -11.40 -29.33 10.10
N LEU A 137 -10.39 -28.52 10.38
CA LEU A 137 -9.28 -28.83 11.28
C LEU A 137 -9.42 -27.98 12.55
N PRO A 138 -9.72 -28.58 13.72
CA PRO A 138 -9.77 -27.85 14.98
C PRO A 138 -8.46 -27.14 15.29
N VAL A 139 -8.52 -25.85 15.63
CA VAL A 139 -7.33 -25.04 15.91
C VAL A 139 -6.53 -25.59 17.08
N GLN A 140 -7.21 -26.14 18.09
CA GLN A 140 -6.57 -26.72 19.28
C GLN A 140 -5.50 -27.77 18.93
N GLU A 141 -5.66 -28.50 17.83
CA GLU A 141 -4.74 -29.56 17.42
C GLU A 141 -3.43 -29.05 16.83
N VAL A 142 -3.33 -27.77 16.47
CA VAL A 142 -2.12 -27.19 15.87
C VAL A 142 -1.41 -26.19 16.79
N LEU A 143 -2.00 -25.85 17.94
CA LEU A 143 -1.47 -24.83 18.86
C LEU A 143 -0.15 -25.23 19.52
N ASN A 144 0.14 -26.53 19.64
CA ASN A 144 1.40 -27.02 20.20
C ASN A 144 2.57 -26.93 19.21
N GLY A 145 2.31 -26.57 17.95
CA GLY A 145 3.32 -26.47 16.89
C GLY A 145 3.71 -27.80 16.24
N GLU A 146 3.05 -28.90 16.60
CA GLU A 146 3.25 -30.19 15.93
C GLU A 146 2.66 -30.16 14.51
N GLU A 147 3.29 -30.90 13.60
CA GLU A 147 2.78 -31.08 12.25
C GLU A 147 1.57 -32.02 12.26
N VAL A 148 0.51 -31.61 11.58
CA VAL A 148 -0.68 -32.41 11.31
C VAL A 148 -0.66 -32.83 9.85
N ASP A 149 -0.57 -34.14 9.59
CA ASP A 149 -0.67 -34.73 8.24
C ASP A 149 -1.79 -35.78 8.22
N ARG A 150 -2.93 -35.45 7.59
CA ARG A 150 -4.10 -36.35 7.58
C ARG A 150 -5.13 -36.08 6.50
N TRP A 151 -5.97 -37.08 6.30
CA TRP A 151 -7.19 -37.00 5.50
C TRP A 151 -8.35 -36.46 6.34
N LEU A 152 -8.96 -35.37 5.89
CA LEU A 152 -10.15 -34.77 6.50
C LEU A 152 -11.39 -35.08 5.64
N ALA A 153 -12.48 -35.47 6.28
CA ALA A 153 -13.76 -35.63 5.58
C ALA A 153 -14.30 -34.28 5.09
N ILE A 154 -14.86 -34.28 3.87
CA ILE A 154 -15.51 -33.12 3.27
C ILE A 154 -17.02 -33.20 3.57
N TYR A 155 -17.58 -32.11 4.09
CA TYR A 155 -18.98 -32.01 4.48
C TYR A 155 -19.76 -31.06 3.58
N ASN A 156 -21.02 -31.42 3.32
CA ASN A 156 -22.05 -30.56 2.75
C ASN A 156 -22.42 -29.42 3.73
N GLU A 157 -23.20 -28.44 3.27
CA GLU A 157 -23.63 -27.32 4.11
C GLU A 157 -24.51 -27.75 5.30
N ASP A 158 -25.26 -28.84 5.15
CA ASP A 158 -26.08 -29.46 6.19
C ASP A 158 -25.24 -30.31 7.19
N LYS A 159 -23.91 -30.33 7.03
CA LYS A 159 -22.94 -31.08 7.83
C LYS A 159 -23.03 -32.60 7.67
N THR A 160 -23.68 -33.09 6.63
CA THR A 160 -23.54 -34.48 6.18
C THR A 160 -22.23 -34.64 5.40
N VAL A 161 -21.65 -35.84 5.40
CA VAL A 161 -20.47 -36.14 4.58
C VAL A 161 -20.89 -36.08 3.11
N VAL A 162 -20.10 -35.42 2.26
CA VAL A 162 -20.33 -35.41 0.81
C VAL A 162 -20.42 -36.85 0.30
N ASP A 163 -21.38 -37.11 -0.59
CA ASP A 163 -21.66 -38.44 -1.14
C ASP A 163 -20.40 -39.16 -1.62
N GLY A 164 -20.34 -40.47 -1.37
CA GLY A 164 -19.16 -41.29 -1.67
C GLY A 164 -18.04 -41.19 -0.62
N GLY A 165 -18.20 -40.41 0.45
CA GLY A 165 -17.22 -40.33 1.53
C GLY A 165 -15.99 -39.49 1.17
N ALA A 166 -16.22 -38.34 0.54
CA ALA A 166 -15.15 -37.50 0.01
C ALA A 166 -14.21 -36.98 1.11
N LYS A 167 -12.91 -36.92 0.79
CA LYS A 167 -11.85 -36.48 1.73
C LYS A 167 -10.84 -35.59 1.04
N ILE A 168 -10.20 -34.71 1.81
CA ILE A 168 -9.06 -33.88 1.38
C ILE A 168 -7.84 -34.20 2.23
N HIS A 169 -6.68 -34.34 1.58
CA HIS A 169 -5.39 -34.56 2.25
C HIS A 169 -4.70 -33.22 2.50
N VAL A 170 -4.40 -32.95 3.77
CA VAL A 170 -3.73 -31.71 4.18
C VAL A 170 -2.58 -32.01 5.12
N ARG A 171 -1.48 -31.27 4.94
CA ARG A 171 -0.38 -31.18 5.88
C ARG A 171 -0.29 -29.76 6.41
N LEU A 172 -0.19 -29.57 7.72
CA LEU A 172 -0.20 -28.24 8.33
C LEU A 172 0.65 -28.17 9.60
N GLN A 173 1.43 -27.10 9.73
CA GLN A 173 2.13 -26.74 10.95
C GLN A 173 1.87 -25.26 11.28
N TYR A 174 1.55 -24.97 12.53
CA TYR A 174 1.42 -23.59 13.01
C TYR A 174 2.66 -23.18 13.79
N VAL A 175 3.25 -22.06 13.41
CA VAL A 175 4.41 -21.44 14.08
C VAL A 175 3.95 -20.13 14.70
N ALA A 176 3.79 -20.10 16.03
CA ALA A 176 3.43 -18.88 16.74
C ALA A 176 4.56 -17.83 16.63
N VAL A 177 4.21 -16.53 16.60
CA VAL A 177 5.20 -15.45 16.39
C VAL A 177 6.40 -15.50 17.35
N ALA A 178 6.20 -15.94 18.60
CA ALA A 178 7.24 -16.00 19.61
C ALA A 178 8.29 -17.10 19.34
N TYR A 179 7.95 -18.11 18.53
CA TYR A 179 8.81 -19.24 18.21
C TYR A 179 9.35 -19.21 16.78
N ASP A 180 8.91 -18.25 15.97
CA ASP A 180 9.42 -18.06 14.61
C ASP A 180 10.84 -17.49 14.66
N GLN A 181 11.81 -18.37 14.37
CA GLN A 181 13.24 -18.04 14.37
C GLN A 181 13.62 -17.05 13.26
N THR A 182 12.78 -16.88 12.24
CA THR A 182 13.03 -15.95 11.13
C THR A 182 12.59 -14.51 11.44
N LEU A 183 11.71 -14.33 12.43
CA LEU A 183 11.00 -13.06 12.69
C LEU A 183 11.69 -12.12 13.66
N ASN A 184 12.68 -12.56 14.45
CA ASN A 184 13.26 -11.77 15.54
C ASN A 184 12.20 -11.07 16.42
N TRP A 185 11.14 -11.78 16.80
CA TRP A 185 9.98 -11.21 17.50
C TRP A 185 10.38 -10.35 18.71
N GLY A 186 10.04 -9.06 18.66
CA GLY A 186 10.33 -8.10 19.73
C GLY A 186 11.83 -7.79 19.95
N ARG A 187 12.71 -8.12 19.00
CA ARG A 187 14.17 -7.95 19.12
C ARG A 187 14.77 -6.97 18.10
N GLY A 188 13.95 -6.31 17.30
CA GLY A 188 14.41 -5.46 16.20
C GLY A 188 15.07 -6.29 15.09
N ILE A 189 16.00 -5.68 14.35
CA ILE A 189 16.80 -6.35 13.30
C ILE A 189 17.68 -7.45 13.90
N GLY A 190 18.04 -7.35 15.18
CA GLY A 190 18.80 -8.38 15.93
C GLY A 190 20.30 -8.38 15.65
N GLY A 191 20.75 -8.00 14.46
CA GLY A 191 22.16 -7.80 14.15
C GLY A 191 22.47 -7.57 12.66
N PRO A 192 23.71 -7.21 12.32
CA PRO A 192 24.13 -6.89 10.95
C PRO A 192 24.05 -8.09 9.99
N SER A 193 23.97 -9.32 10.51
CA SER A 193 23.81 -10.56 9.74
C SER A 193 22.35 -10.90 9.43
N PHE A 194 21.39 -10.02 9.73
CA PHE A 194 19.97 -10.25 9.44
C PHE A 194 19.78 -10.62 7.95
N PRO A 195 19.10 -11.75 7.65
CA PRO A 195 19.06 -12.30 6.30
C PRO A 195 18.10 -11.55 5.35
N GLY A 196 17.25 -10.67 5.87
CA GLY A 196 16.14 -10.08 5.13
C GLY A 196 14.82 -10.75 5.43
N VAL A 197 13.74 -10.22 4.85
CA VAL A 197 12.41 -10.82 4.91
C VAL A 197 12.40 -12.10 4.07
N PRO A 198 12.04 -13.26 4.64
CA PRO A 198 12.02 -14.54 3.94
C PRO A 198 10.84 -14.62 2.95
N HIS A 199 10.90 -15.59 2.03
CA HIS A 199 9.83 -15.86 1.05
C HIS A 199 9.44 -14.59 0.26
N THR A 200 10.41 -14.01 -0.43
CA THR A 200 10.20 -12.82 -1.27
C THR A 200 10.90 -12.99 -2.60
N PHE A 201 10.36 -12.36 -3.64
CA PHE A 201 10.90 -12.47 -5.00
C PHE A 201 12.31 -11.87 -5.10
N PHE A 202 12.54 -10.71 -4.47
CA PHE A 202 13.85 -10.07 -4.40
C PHE A 202 14.49 -10.32 -3.02
N PRO A 203 15.72 -10.85 -2.98
CA PRO A 203 16.44 -11.04 -1.73
C PRO A 203 16.96 -9.71 -1.19
N GLN A 204 17.36 -9.68 0.08
CA GLN A 204 18.09 -8.55 0.64
C GLN A 204 19.45 -8.39 -0.06
N ARG A 205 19.78 -7.14 -0.40
CA ARG A 205 21.05 -6.71 -0.98
C ARG A 205 21.87 -5.99 0.07
N ARG A 206 23.18 -6.24 0.08
CA ARG A 206 24.16 -5.61 0.99
C ARG A 206 25.00 -4.60 0.24
N GLY A 207 25.69 -3.72 0.96
CA GLY A 207 26.59 -2.74 0.34
C GLY A 207 25.85 -1.69 -0.48
N CYS A 208 24.56 -1.47 -0.19
CA CYS A 208 23.77 -0.43 -0.82
C CYS A 208 24.04 0.93 -0.18
N ARG A 209 23.57 1.98 -0.84
CA ARG A 209 23.43 3.31 -0.26
C ARG A 209 21.99 3.78 -0.47
N LEU A 210 21.40 4.35 0.57
CA LEU A 210 20.06 4.89 0.54
C LEU A 210 20.10 6.39 0.86
N THR A 211 19.43 7.19 0.04
CA THR A 211 19.13 8.58 0.36
C THR A 211 17.65 8.70 0.63
N LEU A 212 17.30 9.28 1.78
CA LEU A 212 15.92 9.51 2.21
C LEU A 212 15.52 10.94 1.85
N TYR A 213 14.35 11.10 1.23
CA TYR A 213 13.81 12.41 0.87
C TYR A 213 12.55 12.70 1.65
N GLN A 214 12.55 13.87 2.27
CA GLN A 214 11.41 14.54 2.84
C GLN A 214 10.94 15.56 1.80
N ASP A 215 9.71 15.41 1.33
CA ASP A 215 9.10 16.19 0.25
C ASP A 215 9.86 16.13 -1.09
N ALA A 216 9.31 16.84 -2.08
CA ALA A 216 9.97 17.02 -3.38
C ALA A 216 11.22 17.89 -3.26
N HIS A 217 11.22 18.87 -2.35
CA HIS A 217 12.34 19.79 -2.13
C HIS A 217 12.45 20.20 -0.66
N ILE A 218 13.66 20.56 -0.23
CA ILE A 218 13.92 21.08 1.11
C ILE A 218 14.71 22.38 0.99
N ALA A 219 14.21 23.44 1.65
CA ALA A 219 14.88 24.73 1.68
C ALA A 219 16.29 24.60 2.29
N ARG A 220 17.27 25.31 1.73
CA ARG A 220 18.66 25.28 2.22
C ARG A 220 18.83 25.82 3.64
N SER A 221 17.90 26.65 4.10
CA SER A 221 17.83 27.16 5.47
C SER A 221 17.28 26.15 6.48
N PHE A 222 16.63 25.08 6.03
CA PHE A 222 16.10 24.05 6.91
C PHE A 222 17.23 23.16 7.42
N TYR A 223 17.51 23.29 8.71
CA TYR A 223 18.62 22.58 9.35
C TYR A 223 18.21 22.08 10.75
N PRO A 224 17.69 20.84 10.85
CA PRO A 224 17.18 20.29 12.11
C PRO A 224 18.27 19.98 13.17
N ARG A 225 19.56 20.22 12.88
CA ARG A 225 20.70 20.06 13.82
C ARG A 225 20.71 18.72 14.59
N THR A 226 20.27 17.64 13.97
CA THR A 226 20.21 16.33 14.63
C THR A 226 21.56 15.64 14.56
N SER A 227 22.18 15.33 15.70
CA SER A 227 23.46 14.61 15.75
C SER A 227 23.30 13.13 15.44
N LEU A 228 24.24 12.60 14.66
CA LEU A 228 24.37 11.17 14.34
C LEU A 228 25.48 10.52 15.20
N SER A 229 25.51 9.19 15.21
CA SER A 229 26.50 8.40 15.98
C SER A 229 27.96 8.61 15.55
N ASP A 230 28.19 9.04 14.31
CA ASP A 230 29.53 9.34 13.77
C ASP A 230 30.02 10.76 14.13
N GLY A 231 29.24 11.51 14.90
CA GLY A 231 29.55 12.88 15.31
C GLY A 231 29.18 13.95 14.28
N THR A 232 28.62 13.56 13.12
CA THR A 232 28.09 14.49 12.13
C THR A 232 26.65 14.91 12.45
N TYR A 233 26.12 15.85 11.68
CA TYR A 233 24.71 16.22 11.73
C TYR A 233 23.98 15.65 10.52
N TYR A 234 22.72 15.27 10.73
CA TYR A 234 21.83 14.87 9.64
C TYR A 234 21.66 16.02 8.64
N GLU A 235 21.91 15.74 7.37
CA GLU A 235 21.78 16.67 6.26
C GLU A 235 20.61 16.27 5.35
N PRO A 236 19.52 17.04 5.32
CA PRO A 236 18.41 16.80 4.41
C PRO A 236 18.84 16.85 2.94
N ARG A 237 18.29 15.93 2.15
CA ARG A 237 18.53 15.83 0.70
C ARG A 237 17.30 16.31 -0.08
N ARG A 238 17.45 16.57 -1.38
CA ARG A 238 16.43 17.24 -2.21
C ARG A 238 16.01 16.33 -3.36
N CYS A 239 14.79 15.81 -3.29
CA CYS A 239 14.32 14.75 -4.19
C CYS A 239 14.38 15.16 -5.66
N TRP A 240 13.67 16.23 -6.03
CA TRP A 240 13.55 16.63 -7.43
C TRP A 240 14.83 17.27 -7.99
N GLU A 241 15.70 17.83 -7.14
CA GLU A 241 17.07 18.20 -7.56
C GLU A 241 17.87 16.96 -7.97
N ASP A 242 17.87 15.91 -7.13
CA ASP A 242 18.61 14.66 -7.42
C ASP A 242 18.00 13.87 -8.60
N VAL A 243 16.67 13.86 -8.75
CA VAL A 243 15.99 13.24 -9.90
C VAL A 243 16.34 13.98 -11.19
N PHE A 244 16.32 15.31 -11.18
CA PHE A 244 16.73 16.12 -12.33
C PHE A 244 18.19 15.80 -12.72
N ASP A 245 19.10 15.81 -11.74
CA ASP A 245 20.52 15.52 -11.98
C ASP A 245 20.71 14.10 -12.54
N ALA A 246 19.98 13.12 -12.03
CA ALA A 246 20.03 11.75 -12.50
C ALA A 246 19.61 11.64 -13.98
N ILE A 247 18.46 12.23 -14.35
CA ILE A 247 17.95 12.25 -15.74
C ILE A 247 18.91 13.01 -16.66
N ASN A 248 19.38 14.19 -16.24
CA ASN A 248 20.26 15.04 -17.02
C ASN A 248 21.62 14.35 -17.32
N ASN A 249 22.14 13.61 -16.35
CA ASN A 249 23.44 12.94 -16.43
C ASN A 249 23.39 11.54 -17.07
N ALA A 250 22.22 10.95 -17.25
CA ALA A 250 22.04 9.66 -17.92
C ALA A 250 22.68 9.64 -19.32
N ARG A 251 23.25 8.51 -19.72
CA ARG A 251 23.98 8.35 -20.99
C ARG A 251 23.47 7.20 -21.85
N GLN A 252 22.84 6.20 -21.25
CA GLN A 252 22.37 5.00 -21.93
C GLN A 252 20.85 4.88 -21.86
N PHE A 253 20.25 4.95 -20.67
CA PHE A 253 18.80 4.84 -20.52
C PHE A 253 18.20 5.67 -19.38
N ILE A 254 16.92 5.99 -19.54
CA ILE A 254 16.04 6.56 -18.52
C ILE A 254 14.72 5.80 -18.57
N TYR A 255 14.39 5.06 -17.52
CA TYR A 255 13.15 4.31 -17.39
C TYR A 255 12.26 4.91 -16.30
N ILE A 256 10.99 5.17 -16.59
CA ILE A 256 10.07 5.85 -15.67
C ILE A 256 8.77 5.05 -15.54
N THR A 257 8.29 4.86 -14.32
CA THR A 257 6.91 4.46 -14.04
C THR A 257 6.21 5.54 -13.24
N GLY A 258 4.94 5.80 -13.53
CA GLY A 258 4.13 6.71 -12.74
C GLY A 258 2.66 6.33 -12.81
N TRP A 259 1.94 6.61 -11.72
CA TRP A 259 0.48 6.63 -11.75
C TRP A 259 0.00 7.79 -12.62
N SER A 260 0.70 8.93 -12.52
CA SER A 260 0.56 10.06 -13.42
C SER A 260 1.94 10.65 -13.71
N VAL A 261 2.15 11.11 -14.93
CA VAL A 261 3.30 11.91 -15.30
C VAL A 261 2.77 13.13 -16.03
N TYR A 262 3.22 14.32 -15.65
CA TYR A 262 2.83 15.55 -16.34
C TYR A 262 4.05 16.23 -16.97
N ALA A 263 4.10 16.20 -18.31
CA ALA A 263 5.29 16.64 -19.06
C ALA A 263 5.66 18.13 -18.84
N ASN A 264 4.73 18.98 -18.41
CA ASN A 264 4.94 20.42 -18.32
C ASN A 264 5.47 20.89 -16.96
N ILE A 265 5.63 20.02 -15.96
CA ILE A 265 6.23 20.42 -14.69
C ILE A 265 7.70 20.78 -14.85
N THR A 266 8.18 21.68 -14.00
CA THR A 266 9.61 21.91 -13.78
C THR A 266 10.05 21.27 -12.46
N LEU A 267 11.16 20.55 -12.50
CA LEU A 267 11.71 19.87 -11.32
C LEU A 267 12.44 20.83 -10.37
N ILE A 268 13.08 21.87 -10.93
CA ILE A 268 13.85 22.86 -10.19
C ILE A 268 13.08 24.18 -10.18
N ARG A 269 12.58 24.59 -9.00
CA ARG A 269 11.82 25.85 -8.85
C ARG A 269 12.45 26.82 -7.85
N ASP A 270 13.30 26.32 -6.95
CA ASP A 270 14.04 27.16 -6.00
C ASP A 270 15.10 28.01 -6.72
N PRO A 271 15.00 29.35 -6.70
CA PRO A 271 15.99 30.22 -7.32
C PRO A 271 17.40 30.10 -6.71
N GLN A 272 17.52 29.57 -5.49
CA GLN A 272 18.80 29.29 -4.84
C GLN A 272 19.38 27.92 -5.21
N SER A 273 18.71 27.16 -6.07
CA SER A 273 19.23 25.88 -6.55
C SER A 273 20.55 26.08 -7.29
N GLN A 274 21.52 25.20 -7.00
CA GLN A 274 22.83 25.20 -7.63
C GLN A 274 22.89 24.26 -8.85
N VAL A 275 21.76 23.64 -9.20
CA VAL A 275 21.63 22.74 -10.34
C VAL A 275 21.69 23.56 -11.63
N ALA A 276 22.67 23.27 -12.48
CA ALA A 276 22.88 23.94 -13.76
C ALA A 276 22.84 22.92 -14.91
N ASN A 277 22.51 23.38 -16.11
CA ASN A 277 22.64 22.54 -17.30
C ASN A 277 24.15 22.30 -17.60
N ARG A 278 24.44 21.44 -18.59
CA ARG A 278 25.83 21.16 -18.99
C ARG A 278 26.60 22.39 -19.50
N GLU A 279 25.90 23.46 -19.85
CA GLU A 279 26.44 24.73 -20.35
C GLU A 279 26.59 25.78 -19.23
N GLY A 280 26.18 25.47 -17.99
CA GLY A 280 26.31 26.33 -16.83
C GLY A 280 25.16 27.34 -16.63
N GLU A 281 24.08 27.24 -17.40
CA GLU A 281 22.90 28.11 -17.26
C GLU A 281 21.89 27.56 -16.24
N ALA A 282 21.19 28.48 -15.55
CA ALA A 282 20.13 28.16 -14.61
C ALA A 282 18.94 27.50 -15.33
N VAL A 283 18.47 26.37 -14.83
CA VAL A 283 17.51 25.49 -15.54
C VAL A 283 16.07 25.60 -15.01
N LEU A 284 15.73 26.75 -14.42
CA LEU A 284 14.47 26.96 -13.71
C LEU A 284 13.21 26.81 -14.59
N THR A 285 13.37 26.87 -15.92
CA THR A 285 12.25 26.84 -16.88
C THR A 285 12.20 25.57 -17.73
N LEU A 286 13.16 24.64 -17.60
CA LEU A 286 13.14 23.42 -18.40
C LEU A 286 12.10 22.45 -17.85
N THR A 287 11.08 22.16 -18.66
CA THR A 287 10.08 21.17 -18.29
C THR A 287 10.65 19.75 -18.34
N LEU A 288 10.06 18.84 -17.58
CA LEU A 288 10.38 17.41 -17.62
C LEU A 288 10.29 16.86 -19.05
N GLY A 289 9.25 17.24 -19.78
CA GLY A 289 9.00 16.82 -21.15
C GLY A 289 10.13 17.19 -22.10
N GLU A 290 10.58 18.44 -22.07
CA GLU A 290 11.68 18.91 -22.91
C GLU A 290 13.02 18.32 -22.50
N LEU A 291 13.25 18.11 -21.18
CA LEU A 291 14.42 17.38 -20.70
C LEU A 291 14.47 15.96 -21.29
N LEU A 292 13.39 15.20 -21.20
CA LEU A 292 13.33 13.81 -21.71
C LEU A 292 13.48 13.74 -23.23
N LYS A 293 12.84 14.66 -23.99
CA LYS A 293 13.03 14.76 -25.44
C LYS A 293 14.49 15.02 -25.81
N ARG A 294 15.15 15.97 -25.11
CA ARG A 294 16.57 16.27 -25.32
C ARG A 294 17.44 15.03 -25.06
N LYS A 295 17.21 14.32 -23.96
CA LYS A 295 17.95 13.09 -23.65
C LYS A 295 17.76 12.01 -24.71
N ALA A 296 16.54 11.84 -25.21
CA ALA A 296 16.28 10.92 -26.32
C ALA A 296 17.00 11.32 -27.62
N GLN A 297 17.06 12.61 -27.94
CA GLN A 297 17.82 13.14 -29.08
C GLN A 297 19.35 12.94 -28.94
N GLU A 298 19.87 12.97 -27.70
CA GLU A 298 21.27 12.63 -27.39
C GLU A 298 21.57 11.12 -27.54
N GLY A 299 20.57 10.30 -27.86
CA GLY A 299 20.71 8.84 -28.03
C GLY A 299 20.43 8.02 -26.77
N VAL A 300 19.99 8.65 -25.67
CA VAL A 300 19.57 7.93 -24.46
C VAL A 300 18.25 7.23 -24.69
N ARG A 301 18.13 5.95 -24.32
CA ARG A 301 16.88 5.19 -24.42
C ARG A 301 15.91 5.61 -23.32
N VAL A 302 14.90 6.40 -23.67
CA VAL A 302 13.88 6.86 -22.72
C VAL A 302 12.61 6.01 -22.86
N LEU A 303 12.30 5.21 -21.85
CA LEU A 303 11.10 4.35 -21.79
C LEU A 303 10.22 4.73 -20.61
N MET A 304 8.91 4.74 -20.82
CA MET A 304 7.99 5.12 -19.77
C MET A 304 6.73 4.25 -19.78
N LEU A 305 6.34 3.78 -18.59
CA LEU A 305 5.09 3.08 -18.33
C LEU A 305 4.20 3.96 -17.44
N VAL A 306 3.21 4.64 -18.04
CA VAL A 306 2.23 5.46 -17.32
C VAL A 306 0.92 4.68 -17.22
N TRP A 307 0.22 4.74 -16.09
CA TRP A 307 -1.10 4.09 -15.99
C TRP A 307 -2.09 4.65 -17.02
N ASP A 308 -2.84 3.76 -17.69
CA ASP A 308 -3.92 4.11 -18.63
C ASP A 308 -5.23 4.30 -17.86
N ASP A 309 -5.61 5.55 -17.59
CA ASP A 309 -6.93 5.84 -17.03
C ASP A 309 -8.00 5.67 -18.12
N ARG A 310 -8.50 4.44 -18.24
CA ARG A 310 -9.56 4.09 -19.19
C ARG A 310 -10.89 4.82 -18.93
N THR A 311 -11.06 5.42 -17.75
CA THR A 311 -12.28 6.19 -17.44
C THR A 311 -12.31 7.55 -18.14
N SER A 312 -11.15 8.06 -18.59
CA SER A 312 -11.00 9.26 -19.41
C SER A 312 -11.76 9.23 -20.74
N VAL A 313 -12.08 8.02 -21.27
CA VAL A 313 -12.67 7.82 -22.60
C VAL A 313 -14.17 7.46 -22.60
N GLY A 314 -14.86 7.53 -21.45
CA GLY A 314 -16.33 7.60 -21.44
C GLY A 314 -17.09 6.64 -20.52
N LEU A 315 -16.98 6.85 -19.20
CA LEU A 315 -17.86 6.22 -18.21
C LEU A 315 -18.52 7.23 -17.27
N GLY A 316 -19.59 7.87 -17.75
CA GLY A 316 -20.72 8.32 -16.92
C GLY A 316 -20.45 9.11 -15.61
N PRO A 317 -21.40 9.13 -14.66
CA PRO A 317 -21.40 10.05 -13.50
C PRO A 317 -20.29 9.83 -12.47
N ILE A 318 -19.47 8.77 -12.57
CA ILE A 318 -18.30 8.51 -11.71
C ILE A 318 -17.25 9.64 -11.85
N LYS A 319 -17.26 10.36 -12.99
CA LYS A 319 -16.41 11.54 -13.23
C LYS A 319 -16.71 12.74 -12.30
N ARG A 320 -17.88 12.78 -11.64
CA ARG A 320 -18.29 13.97 -10.86
C ARG A 320 -17.66 14.08 -9.48
N ASP A 321 -17.10 12.99 -8.96
CA ASP A 321 -16.62 12.92 -7.57
C ASP A 321 -15.10 13.12 -7.43
N GLY A 322 -14.44 13.70 -8.44
CA GLY A 322 -13.04 14.16 -8.35
C GLY A 322 -11.96 13.07 -8.31
N LEU A 323 -12.27 11.86 -8.78
CA LEU A 323 -11.53 10.67 -8.33
C LEU A 323 -10.19 10.36 -9.01
N MET A 324 -9.86 10.86 -10.21
CA MET A 324 -8.54 10.59 -10.83
C MET A 324 -8.10 11.78 -11.70
N ALA A 325 -7.30 12.68 -11.14
CA ALA A 325 -6.70 13.81 -11.86
C ALA A 325 -5.36 13.38 -12.51
N THR A 326 -5.41 12.45 -13.47
CA THR A 326 -4.21 12.01 -14.22
C THR A 326 -3.99 12.81 -15.50
N HIS A 327 -2.74 12.84 -15.97
CA HIS A 327 -2.33 13.46 -17.24
C HIS A 327 -1.79 12.43 -18.24
N ASP A 328 -2.18 11.17 -18.11
CA ASP A 328 -1.59 10.04 -18.81
C ASP A 328 -1.77 10.14 -20.33
N GLN A 329 -3.00 10.36 -20.82
CA GLN A 329 -3.23 10.49 -22.27
C GLN A 329 -2.58 11.74 -22.88
N ASP A 330 -2.57 12.86 -22.14
CA ASP A 330 -1.92 14.10 -22.59
C ASP A 330 -0.40 13.92 -22.68
N THR A 331 0.20 13.24 -21.71
CA THR A 331 1.63 12.89 -21.71
C THR A 331 1.99 11.92 -22.82
N ALA A 332 1.18 10.89 -23.07
CA ALA A 332 1.39 9.98 -24.21
C ALA A 332 1.34 10.73 -25.54
N LYS A 333 0.37 11.64 -25.71
CA LYS A 333 0.27 12.50 -26.89
C LYS A 333 1.45 13.46 -27.03
N TYR A 334 1.93 14.03 -25.93
CA TYR A 334 3.05 14.96 -25.91
C TYR A 334 4.37 14.32 -26.43
N PHE A 335 4.58 13.03 -26.14
CA PHE A 335 5.76 12.29 -26.60
C PHE A 335 5.56 11.57 -27.94
N GLN A 336 4.36 11.58 -28.52
CA GLN A 336 4.09 10.94 -29.79
C GLN A 336 4.97 11.51 -30.92
N GLY A 337 5.66 10.63 -31.65
CA GLY A 337 6.57 11.03 -32.74
C GLY A 337 7.92 11.55 -32.29
N THR A 338 8.23 11.50 -30.99
CA THR A 338 9.55 11.83 -30.43
C THR A 338 10.39 10.55 -30.21
N GLY A 339 11.63 10.70 -29.73
CA GLY A 339 12.46 9.57 -29.29
C GLY A 339 12.12 9.00 -27.91
N VAL A 340 11.13 9.57 -27.22
CA VAL A 340 10.66 9.08 -25.92
C VAL A 340 9.54 8.05 -26.14
N HIS A 341 9.71 6.84 -25.60
CA HIS A 341 8.73 5.76 -25.75
C HIS A 341 7.80 5.72 -24.54
N CYS A 342 6.68 6.44 -24.61
CA CYS A 342 5.62 6.43 -23.61
C CYS A 342 4.58 5.34 -23.93
N VAL A 343 4.34 4.43 -22.99
CA VAL A 343 3.30 3.40 -23.08
C VAL A 343 2.25 3.62 -21.99
N LEU A 344 0.99 3.72 -22.40
CA LEU A 344 -0.17 3.67 -21.51
C LEU A 344 -0.44 2.23 -21.09
N CYS A 345 -0.34 1.98 -19.79
CA CYS A 345 -0.42 0.66 -19.18
C CYS A 345 -1.76 0.48 -18.46
N PRO A 346 -2.65 -0.38 -18.98
CA PRO A 346 -3.87 -0.68 -18.28
C PRO A 346 -3.65 -1.69 -17.17
N ARG A 347 -4.37 -1.54 -16.07
CA ARG A 347 -4.39 -2.54 -14.99
C ARG A 347 -5.69 -3.35 -15.06
N ASN A 348 -5.57 -4.66 -15.12
CA ASN A 348 -6.71 -5.57 -14.95
C ASN A 348 -6.50 -6.33 -13.63
N PRO A 349 -7.44 -6.29 -12.68
CA PRO A 349 -7.30 -7.01 -11.40
C PRO A 349 -7.41 -8.52 -11.60
N ASP A 350 -6.83 -9.26 -10.66
CA ASP A 350 -6.98 -10.71 -10.62
C ASP A 350 -8.38 -11.16 -10.12
N GLU A 351 -8.93 -10.45 -9.12
CA GLU A 351 -10.27 -10.69 -8.56
C GLU A 351 -11.34 -9.75 -9.15
N GLY A 352 -11.91 -10.14 -10.30
CA GLY A 352 -13.24 -9.72 -10.72
C GLY A 352 -14.32 -10.63 -10.11
N GLY A 353 -15.41 -10.07 -9.60
CA GLY A 353 -16.62 -10.80 -9.19
C GLY A 353 -17.38 -11.48 -10.34
N SER A 354 -18.70 -11.29 -10.40
CA SER A 354 -19.55 -11.77 -11.49
C SER A 354 -19.35 -10.90 -12.73
N TYR A 355 -19.46 -11.48 -13.93
CA TYR A 355 -19.19 -10.88 -15.25
C TYR A 355 -19.73 -9.44 -15.46
N VAL A 356 -20.84 -9.07 -14.79
CA VAL A 356 -21.42 -7.72 -14.84
C VAL A 356 -20.72 -6.72 -13.91
N LYS A 357 -20.28 -7.16 -12.72
CA LYS A 357 -19.43 -6.35 -11.82
C LYS A 357 -18.00 -6.23 -12.35
N ASP A 358 -17.54 -7.19 -13.14
CA ASP A 358 -16.17 -7.25 -13.67
C ASP A 358 -15.85 -6.10 -14.63
N LEU A 359 -16.81 -5.69 -15.47
CA LEU A 359 -16.55 -4.62 -16.44
C LEU A 359 -16.41 -3.24 -15.78
N GLU A 360 -17.18 -2.99 -14.72
CA GLU A 360 -17.10 -1.74 -13.95
C GLU A 360 -15.86 -1.74 -13.01
N VAL A 361 -15.56 -2.87 -12.35
CA VAL A 361 -14.43 -3.00 -11.41
C VAL A 361 -13.07 -3.06 -12.12
N ALA A 362 -12.98 -3.68 -13.30
CA ALA A 362 -11.71 -3.84 -14.00
C ALA A 362 -11.09 -2.52 -14.49
N THR A 363 -11.87 -1.43 -14.62
CA THR A 363 -11.35 -0.11 -15.00
C THR A 363 -10.90 0.74 -13.82
N MET A 364 -11.01 0.25 -12.58
CA MET A 364 -10.81 1.06 -11.37
C MET A 364 -9.55 0.75 -10.56
N PHE A 365 -8.80 -0.30 -10.91
CA PHE A 365 -7.47 -0.55 -10.34
C PHE A 365 -6.38 0.09 -11.17
N THR A 366 -5.24 0.40 -10.56
CA THR A 366 -4.21 1.26 -11.15
C THR A 366 -2.83 0.62 -11.13
N HIS A 367 -1.96 1.11 -12.01
CA HIS A 367 -0.52 0.96 -11.80
C HIS A 367 -0.02 2.12 -10.96
N HIS A 368 0.28 1.86 -9.69
CA HIS A 368 0.53 2.92 -8.71
C HIS A 368 2.02 3.09 -8.36
N GLN A 369 2.91 2.29 -8.97
CA GLN A 369 4.36 2.40 -8.83
C GLN A 369 4.90 3.73 -9.36
N LYS A 370 5.60 4.49 -8.50
CA LYS A 370 6.39 5.66 -8.89
C LYS A 370 7.87 5.30 -8.88
N SER A 371 8.52 5.32 -10.04
CA SER A 371 9.96 5.05 -10.12
C SER A 371 10.66 5.77 -11.27
N VAL A 372 11.93 6.11 -11.03
CA VAL A 372 12.86 6.60 -12.05
C VAL A 372 14.13 5.76 -11.96
N ILE A 373 14.55 5.14 -13.06
CA ILE A 373 15.76 4.32 -13.15
C ILE A 373 16.66 4.89 -14.24
N VAL A 374 17.92 5.17 -13.91
CA VAL A 374 18.89 5.70 -14.87
C VAL A 374 20.23 5.00 -14.77
N ASP A 375 20.98 5.00 -15.86
CA ASP A 375 22.41 4.75 -15.82
C ASP A 375 23.16 5.98 -15.31
N CYS A 376 24.14 5.78 -14.43
CA CYS A 376 24.91 6.86 -13.84
C CYS A 376 26.26 7.02 -14.56
N GLY A 377 26.43 8.13 -15.29
CA GLY A 377 27.73 8.56 -15.79
C GLY A 377 28.50 9.36 -14.73
N SER A 378 29.25 8.69 -13.85
CA SER A 378 30.21 9.30 -12.88
C SER A 378 29.81 10.67 -12.31
N THR A 379 29.02 10.70 -11.23
CA THR A 379 28.65 11.94 -10.52
C THR A 379 29.79 12.53 -9.69
N ARG A 380 29.64 13.80 -9.26
CA ARG A 380 30.63 14.62 -8.52
C ARG A 380 31.09 14.05 -7.18
N ASP A 381 30.42 13.04 -6.64
CA ASP A 381 30.78 12.37 -5.36
C ASP A 381 31.84 11.27 -5.58
N ALA A 382 32.97 11.68 -6.19
CA ALA A 382 34.02 10.81 -6.69
C ALA A 382 34.78 10.00 -5.61
N LYS A 383 34.45 10.13 -4.32
CA LYS A 383 35.15 9.42 -3.23
C LYS A 383 34.70 7.97 -3.08
N TRP A 384 33.40 7.69 -3.03
CA TRP A 384 32.90 6.31 -2.93
C TRP A 384 33.08 5.56 -4.26
N TRP A 385 32.82 6.24 -5.39
CA TRP A 385 32.90 5.67 -6.74
C TRP A 385 34.29 5.24 -7.19
N ARG A 386 35.35 5.74 -6.54
CA ARG A 386 36.75 5.42 -6.88
C ARG A 386 37.15 3.99 -6.51
N LYS A 387 36.38 3.30 -5.67
CA LYS A 387 36.66 1.91 -5.25
C LYS A 387 36.07 0.83 -6.18
N THR A 388 35.21 1.18 -7.12
CA THR A 388 34.54 0.23 -8.04
C THR A 388 35.20 0.25 -9.44
N ARG A 389 35.23 -0.91 -10.12
CA ARG A 389 36.00 -1.11 -11.37
C ARG A 389 35.61 -0.09 -12.44
N ARG A 390 36.60 0.41 -13.19
CA ARG A 390 36.50 1.52 -14.16
C ARG A 390 35.53 1.29 -15.34
N ASN A 391 35.00 0.08 -15.54
CA ASN A 391 34.21 -0.31 -16.71
C ASN A 391 32.80 -0.85 -16.40
N GLU A 392 32.33 -0.82 -15.14
CA GLU A 392 30.98 -1.31 -14.80
C GLU A 392 29.91 -0.23 -15.02
N MET A 393 28.83 -0.60 -15.70
CA MET A 393 27.59 0.19 -15.76
C MET A 393 26.98 0.25 -14.37
N LYS A 394 26.62 1.45 -13.92
CA LYS A 394 26.11 1.64 -12.57
C LYS A 394 24.74 2.31 -12.63
N ILE A 395 23.84 1.84 -11.79
CA ILE A 395 22.41 2.14 -11.88
C ILE A 395 21.97 2.83 -10.60
N VAL A 396 21.11 3.83 -10.76
CA VAL A 396 20.44 4.52 -9.67
C VAL A 396 18.95 4.41 -9.89
N SER A 397 18.21 4.13 -8.81
CA SER A 397 16.76 4.01 -8.85
C SER A 397 16.12 4.88 -7.79
N PHE A 398 14.99 5.48 -8.12
CA PHE A 398 14.16 6.26 -7.21
C PHE A 398 12.83 5.54 -7.02
N VAL A 399 12.36 5.45 -5.77
CA VAL A 399 11.09 4.82 -5.38
C VAL A 399 10.46 5.59 -4.21
N GLY A 400 9.14 5.74 -4.18
CA GLY A 400 8.42 6.35 -3.07
C GLY A 400 7.00 6.74 -3.43
N GLY A 401 6.46 7.76 -2.74
CA GLY A 401 5.10 8.26 -2.95
C GLY A 401 4.97 9.36 -4.02
N ILE A 402 6.08 10.04 -4.35
CA ILE A 402 6.08 11.20 -5.26
C ILE A 402 6.07 10.79 -6.74
N ASP A 403 4.96 11.06 -7.44
CA ASP A 403 4.87 11.03 -8.91
C ASP A 403 5.53 12.28 -9.53
N LEU A 404 5.96 12.17 -10.79
CA LEU A 404 6.44 13.31 -11.58
C LEU A 404 5.27 14.04 -12.26
N CYS A 405 4.37 14.59 -11.46
CA CYS A 405 3.21 15.35 -11.91
C CYS A 405 2.93 16.62 -11.09
N ASP A 406 1.87 17.34 -11.47
CA ASP A 406 1.37 18.56 -10.84
C ASP A 406 0.99 18.37 -9.36
N GLY A 407 1.10 19.44 -8.58
CA GLY A 407 0.76 19.50 -7.17
C GLY A 407 1.79 18.90 -6.21
N ARG A 408 2.72 18.06 -6.71
CA ARG A 408 3.68 17.29 -5.90
C ARG A 408 4.90 18.08 -5.45
N TYR A 409 5.24 19.17 -6.15
CA TYR A 409 6.31 20.04 -5.68
C TYR A 409 5.83 20.76 -4.42
N ASP A 410 6.55 20.57 -3.33
CA ASP A 410 6.38 21.33 -2.10
C ASP A 410 7.67 21.29 -1.28
N THR A 411 7.68 22.03 -0.17
CA THR A 411 8.75 22.02 0.82
C THR A 411 8.19 21.82 2.21
N GLN A 412 9.09 21.58 3.17
CA GLN A 412 8.78 21.42 4.59
C GLN A 412 8.01 22.60 5.24
N ASP A 413 7.83 23.72 4.52
CA ASP A 413 7.02 24.86 4.98
C ASP A 413 5.54 24.77 4.61
N HIS A 414 5.20 23.94 3.62
CA HIS A 414 3.83 23.64 3.19
C HIS A 414 2.89 24.87 3.11
N PRO A 415 3.27 25.91 2.35
CA PRO A 415 2.53 27.16 2.34
C PRO A 415 1.16 27.00 1.68
N VAL A 416 0.12 27.54 2.32
CA VAL A 416 -1.26 27.48 1.81
C VAL A 416 -1.60 28.66 0.90
N PHE A 417 -0.95 29.82 1.09
CA PHE A 417 -1.16 31.01 0.23
C PHE A 417 0.13 31.71 -0.21
N GLN A 418 1.20 31.66 0.58
CA GLN A 418 2.40 32.50 0.37
C GLN A 418 3.17 32.25 -0.93
N THR A 419 2.98 31.08 -1.57
CA THR A 419 3.68 30.69 -2.81
C THR A 419 2.82 30.80 -4.07
N LEU A 420 1.58 31.28 -3.96
CA LEU A 420 0.65 31.35 -5.09
C LEU A 420 1.07 32.34 -6.18
N ASN A 421 1.96 33.28 -5.87
CA ASN A 421 2.58 34.21 -6.83
C ASN A 421 4.00 33.78 -7.25
N THR A 422 4.48 32.61 -6.81
CA THR A 422 5.84 32.11 -7.08
C THR A 422 5.80 30.65 -7.54
N THR A 423 6.25 29.70 -6.71
CA THR A 423 6.50 28.30 -7.12
C THR A 423 5.25 27.52 -7.48
N HIS A 424 4.07 27.97 -7.03
CA HIS A 424 2.79 27.28 -7.21
C HIS A 424 1.80 28.07 -8.06
N HIS A 425 2.21 29.18 -8.71
CA HIS A 425 1.32 29.95 -9.58
C HIS A 425 0.83 29.11 -10.77
N ASP A 426 1.75 28.43 -11.46
CA ASP A 426 1.47 27.58 -12.62
C ASP A 426 1.30 26.09 -12.25
N ASP A 427 1.22 25.80 -10.94
CA ASP A 427 1.09 24.45 -10.36
C ASP A 427 0.17 24.48 -9.13
N PHE A 428 -0.98 25.15 -9.28
CA PHE A 428 -1.99 25.25 -8.24
C PHE A 428 -2.81 23.96 -8.18
N HIS A 429 -2.71 23.24 -7.08
CA HIS A 429 -3.42 21.98 -6.83
C HIS A 429 -4.38 22.13 -5.65
N GLN A 430 -5.68 21.85 -5.88
CA GLN A 430 -6.73 21.89 -4.85
C GLN A 430 -7.98 21.11 -5.31
N PRO A 431 -8.01 19.78 -5.21
CA PRO A 431 -9.11 18.95 -5.70
C PRO A 431 -10.28 18.83 -4.71
N ASN A 432 -10.14 19.33 -3.49
CA ASN A 432 -11.16 19.19 -2.44
C ASN A 432 -12.34 20.17 -2.61
N PHE A 433 -12.20 21.16 -3.49
CA PHE A 433 -13.23 22.16 -3.75
C PHE A 433 -13.68 22.14 -5.20
N ALA A 434 -15.00 22.15 -5.42
CA ALA A 434 -15.55 22.34 -6.75
C ALA A 434 -15.17 23.71 -7.32
N GLY A 435 -14.59 23.74 -8.53
CA GLY A 435 -14.24 24.97 -9.23
C GLY A 435 -13.11 25.78 -8.61
N SER A 436 -12.21 25.11 -7.86
CA SER A 436 -10.94 25.68 -7.40
C SER A 436 -10.08 26.12 -8.59
N SER A 437 -9.37 27.24 -8.42
CA SER A 437 -8.42 27.73 -9.42
C SER A 437 -7.52 28.79 -8.81
N ILE A 438 -6.33 28.97 -9.40
CA ILE A 438 -5.42 30.05 -9.01
C ILE A 438 -6.10 31.43 -9.06
N ASN A 439 -6.97 31.67 -10.06
CA ASN A 439 -7.70 32.94 -10.22
C ASN A 439 -8.63 33.26 -9.04
N LYS A 440 -9.14 32.23 -8.34
CA LYS A 440 -9.98 32.38 -7.14
C LYS A 440 -9.18 32.34 -5.84
N GLY A 441 -7.87 32.12 -5.90
CA GLY A 441 -6.93 32.16 -4.79
C GLY A 441 -6.86 30.87 -3.98
N GLY A 442 -6.11 30.91 -2.87
CA GLY A 442 -5.92 29.76 -2.00
C GLY A 442 -7.12 29.43 -1.10
N PRO A 443 -6.97 28.44 -0.20
CA PRO A 443 -5.71 27.71 0.03
C PRO A 443 -5.44 26.70 -1.10
N ARG A 444 -4.18 26.58 -1.56
CA ARG A 444 -3.76 25.34 -2.24
C ARG A 444 -3.79 24.19 -1.25
N GLU A 445 -3.74 22.96 -1.72
CA GLU A 445 -3.49 21.79 -0.88
C GLU A 445 -1.98 21.52 -0.86
N PRO A 446 -1.24 21.81 0.24
CA PRO A 446 0.17 21.45 0.36
C PRO A 446 0.35 19.92 0.34
N TRP A 447 1.52 19.46 -0.10
CA TRP A 447 1.79 18.04 -0.37
C TRP A 447 2.98 17.53 0.45
N HIS A 448 2.68 16.81 1.54
CA HIS A 448 3.68 16.13 2.37
C HIS A 448 3.87 14.70 1.88
N ASP A 449 5.09 14.35 1.49
CA ASP A 449 5.37 13.03 0.91
C ASP A 449 6.83 12.60 1.10
N ILE A 450 7.10 11.31 0.87
CA ILE A 450 8.37 10.66 1.14
C ILE A 450 8.84 9.89 -0.09
N HIS A 451 10.13 10.01 -0.40
CA HIS A 451 10.76 9.30 -1.51
C HIS A 451 12.16 8.83 -1.11
N CYS A 452 12.77 7.96 -1.91
CA CYS A 452 14.15 7.54 -1.70
C CYS A 452 14.92 7.34 -3.01
N ARG A 453 16.24 7.46 -2.92
CA ARG A 453 17.20 7.05 -3.96
C ARG A 453 17.98 5.84 -3.48
N ILE A 454 18.00 4.80 -4.31
CA ILE A 454 18.64 3.51 -4.08
C ILE A 454 19.86 3.41 -5.01
N GLU A 455 21.01 3.11 -4.42
CA GLU A 455 22.26 2.82 -5.11
C GLU A 455 22.80 1.45 -4.66
N GLY A 456 23.56 0.79 -5.53
CA GLY A 456 24.07 -0.57 -5.31
C GLY A 456 23.14 -1.64 -5.88
N ALA A 457 23.30 -2.90 -5.46
CA ALA A 457 22.60 -4.03 -6.06
C ALA A 457 21.06 -3.92 -6.01
N ALA A 458 20.49 -3.29 -4.99
CA ALA A 458 19.04 -3.09 -4.91
C ALA A 458 18.46 -2.19 -6.01
N ALA A 459 19.26 -1.31 -6.63
CA ALA A 459 18.81 -0.51 -7.78
C ALA A 459 18.52 -1.42 -9.00
N TRP A 460 19.24 -2.53 -9.13
CA TRP A 460 19.01 -3.51 -10.18
C TRP A 460 17.72 -4.29 -10.01
N ASP A 461 17.27 -4.49 -8.77
CA ASP A 461 15.96 -5.13 -8.50
C ASP A 461 14.80 -4.23 -8.96
N VAL A 462 14.94 -2.91 -8.79
CA VAL A 462 13.96 -1.93 -9.31
C VAL A 462 13.98 -1.91 -10.85
N LEU A 463 15.17 -1.99 -11.48
CA LEU A 463 15.28 -2.15 -12.93
C LEU A 463 14.60 -3.45 -13.41
N CYS A 464 14.89 -4.58 -12.76
CA CYS A 464 14.29 -5.87 -13.08
C CYS A 464 12.75 -5.80 -13.04
N ASN A 465 12.19 -5.14 -12.02
CA ASN A 465 10.75 -4.86 -11.96
C ASN A 465 10.26 -4.08 -13.20
N PHE A 466 10.94 -3.01 -13.60
CA PHE A 466 10.58 -2.26 -14.80
C PHE A 466 10.62 -3.14 -16.06
N GLU A 467 11.69 -3.90 -16.25
CA GLU A 467 11.86 -4.76 -17.41
C GLU A 467 10.80 -5.87 -17.47
N GLN A 468 10.48 -6.50 -16.35
CA GLN A 468 9.42 -7.51 -16.26
C GLN A 468 8.06 -6.93 -16.69
N ARG A 469 7.74 -5.69 -16.27
CA ARG A 469 6.52 -4.99 -16.69
C ARG A 469 6.57 -4.58 -18.16
N TRP A 470 7.70 -4.06 -18.62
CA TRP A 470 7.89 -3.67 -20.02
C TRP A 470 7.74 -4.85 -20.98
N ARG A 471 8.27 -6.03 -20.62
CA ARG A 471 8.10 -7.26 -21.39
C ARG A 471 6.63 -7.70 -21.47
N LYS A 472 5.85 -7.47 -20.40
CA LYS A 472 4.46 -7.89 -20.32
C LYS A 472 3.47 -6.93 -20.98
N GLN A 473 3.63 -5.62 -20.72
CA GLN A 473 2.65 -4.59 -21.06
C GLN A 473 3.24 -3.45 -21.91
N GLY A 474 4.57 -3.40 -22.04
CA GLY A 474 5.28 -2.46 -22.91
C GLY A 474 5.41 -2.99 -24.34
N SER A 475 6.51 -2.64 -24.99
CA SER A 475 6.79 -3.04 -26.39
C SER A 475 7.67 -4.30 -26.51
N GLY A 476 7.86 -5.07 -25.43
CA GLY A 476 8.76 -6.25 -25.46
C GLY A 476 10.26 -5.89 -25.50
N ASP A 477 11.13 -6.87 -25.72
CA ASP A 477 12.57 -6.76 -25.44
C ASP A 477 13.37 -5.83 -26.36
N HIS A 478 12.89 -5.58 -27.58
CA HIS A 478 13.66 -4.86 -28.61
C HIS A 478 14.04 -3.41 -28.22
N LEU A 479 13.35 -2.82 -27.24
CA LEU A 479 13.64 -1.50 -26.73
C LEU A 479 14.42 -1.47 -25.40
N LEU A 480 14.54 -2.60 -24.70
CA LEU A 480 15.31 -2.68 -23.47
C LEU A 480 16.81 -2.69 -23.80
N ILE A 481 17.61 -2.03 -22.96
CA ILE A 481 19.07 -2.12 -23.06
C ILE A 481 19.49 -3.47 -22.45
N PRO A 482 20.20 -4.34 -23.19
CA PRO A 482 20.77 -5.54 -22.60
C PRO A 482 21.74 -5.16 -21.49
N VAL A 483 21.44 -5.61 -20.29
CA VAL A 483 22.27 -5.38 -19.11
C VAL A 483 22.75 -6.70 -18.53
N ASP A 484 24.02 -6.74 -18.11
CA ASP A 484 24.62 -7.90 -17.49
C ASP A 484 24.40 -7.85 -15.96
N TYR A 485 23.54 -8.73 -15.47
CA TYR A 485 23.20 -8.81 -14.05
C TYR A 485 24.29 -9.48 -13.20
N THR A 486 25.38 -10.01 -13.79
CA THR A 486 26.50 -10.60 -13.03
C THR A 486 27.09 -9.60 -12.03
N ALA A 487 27.22 -8.32 -12.40
CA ALA A 487 27.68 -7.26 -11.50
C ALA A 487 26.74 -7.04 -10.28
N ALA A 488 25.43 -7.23 -10.45
CA ALA A 488 24.46 -7.19 -9.35
C ALA A 488 24.54 -8.43 -8.43
N GLN A 489 25.08 -9.54 -8.94
CA GLN A 489 25.26 -10.79 -8.21
C GLN A 489 26.61 -10.86 -7.48
N GLU A 490 27.66 -10.21 -8.00
CA GLU A 490 29.02 -10.19 -7.42
C GLU A 490 29.16 -9.23 -6.21
N SER A 491 28.26 -8.26 -6.04
CA SER A 491 28.28 -7.27 -4.94
C SER A 491 27.66 -7.79 -3.64
N GLN A 492 28.13 -8.95 -3.18
CA GLN A 492 27.70 -9.60 -1.92
C GLN A 492 28.76 -9.55 -0.80
N GLU A 493 29.91 -8.91 -1.05
CA GLU A 493 30.97 -8.82 -0.03
C GLU A 493 30.48 -8.07 1.22
N MET A 494 30.83 -8.61 2.40
CA MET A 494 30.56 -7.92 3.66
C MET A 494 31.25 -6.55 3.62
N PRO A 495 30.53 -5.46 3.95
CA PRO A 495 31.17 -4.17 4.14
C PRO A 495 32.32 -4.34 5.13
N THR A 496 33.51 -3.83 4.80
CA THR A 496 34.54 -3.62 5.81
C THR A 496 33.97 -2.69 6.88
N GLU A 497 34.30 -2.91 8.16
CA GLU A 497 33.85 -2.07 9.30
C GLU A 497 34.10 -0.55 9.09
N GLU A 498 34.95 -0.18 8.13
CA GLU A 498 35.29 1.18 7.74
C GLU A 498 34.24 1.95 6.90
N ASP A 499 33.16 1.33 6.41
CA ASP A 499 32.09 2.04 5.65
C ASP A 499 30.86 2.31 6.52
N GLY A 500 30.93 3.37 7.33
CA GLY A 500 29.87 3.80 8.27
C GLY A 500 28.53 4.18 7.63
N ASP A 501 28.48 4.33 6.30
CA ASP A 501 27.32 4.78 5.52
C ASP A 501 26.63 3.64 4.74
N THR A 502 27.06 2.39 4.91
CA THR A 502 26.50 1.24 4.19
C THR A 502 25.06 0.90 4.60
N TRP A 503 24.29 0.34 3.67
CA TRP A 503 22.91 -0.11 3.87
C TRP A 503 22.71 -1.54 3.39
N ASN A 504 21.82 -2.24 4.10
CA ASN A 504 21.17 -3.45 3.61
C ASN A 504 19.76 -3.07 3.17
N VAL A 505 19.40 -3.39 1.92
CA VAL A 505 18.16 -2.97 1.27
C VAL A 505 17.49 -4.15 0.59
N GLN A 506 16.19 -4.27 0.71
CA GLN A 506 15.37 -5.27 0.03
C GLN A 506 14.20 -4.59 -0.68
N VAL A 507 13.92 -5.01 -1.91
CA VAL A 507 12.80 -4.49 -2.72
C VAL A 507 11.59 -5.40 -2.55
N PHE A 508 10.41 -4.81 -2.44
CA PHE A 508 9.13 -5.47 -2.24
C PHE A 508 8.10 -4.96 -3.23
N ARG A 509 7.12 -5.79 -3.59
CA ARG A 509 6.05 -5.46 -4.53
C ARG A 509 4.69 -5.99 -4.10
N SER A 510 3.66 -5.31 -4.62
CA SER A 510 2.33 -5.87 -4.82
C SER A 510 2.11 -5.90 -6.32
N ILE A 511 2.14 -7.07 -6.95
CA ILE A 511 2.01 -7.21 -8.40
C ILE A 511 1.63 -8.64 -8.77
N ASP A 512 1.01 -8.86 -9.94
CA ASP A 512 0.64 -10.20 -10.40
C ASP A 512 1.18 -10.52 -11.81
N GLY A 513 1.10 -11.79 -12.19
CA GLY A 513 1.51 -12.30 -13.50
C GLY A 513 0.74 -11.70 -14.69
N GLY A 514 -0.34 -10.94 -14.45
CA GLY A 514 -1.01 -10.13 -15.45
C GLY A 514 -0.22 -8.86 -15.82
N ALA A 515 0.57 -8.34 -14.88
CA ALA A 515 1.36 -7.12 -15.02
C ALA A 515 2.86 -7.35 -15.24
N VAL A 516 3.39 -8.54 -14.92
CA VAL A 516 4.81 -8.89 -15.12
C VAL A 516 5.01 -10.16 -15.94
N ALA A 517 6.15 -10.24 -16.62
CA ALA A 517 6.67 -11.46 -17.22
C ALA A 517 7.70 -12.13 -16.29
N GLY A 518 7.85 -13.45 -16.40
CA GLY A 518 8.92 -14.20 -15.73
C GLY A 518 8.63 -14.68 -14.30
N PHE A 519 7.37 -14.68 -13.86
CA PHE A 519 6.99 -15.45 -12.68
C PHE A 519 7.04 -16.96 -12.96
N PRO A 520 7.46 -17.79 -11.98
CA PRO A 520 7.49 -19.23 -12.13
C PRO A 520 6.07 -19.80 -12.30
N GLU A 521 5.95 -20.83 -13.14
CA GLU A 521 4.70 -21.56 -13.35
C GLU A 521 4.54 -22.76 -12.40
N ASP A 522 5.66 -23.35 -11.92
CA ASP A 522 5.64 -24.42 -10.92
C ASP A 522 5.26 -23.83 -9.54
N PRO A 523 4.23 -24.36 -8.86
CA PRO A 523 3.79 -23.81 -7.58
C PRO A 523 4.81 -23.92 -6.45
N ARG A 524 5.73 -24.89 -6.49
CA ARG A 524 6.77 -25.01 -5.46
C ARG A 524 7.80 -23.89 -5.61
N ASP A 525 8.18 -23.59 -6.85
CA ASP A 525 9.07 -22.45 -7.15
C ASP A 525 8.38 -21.12 -6.80
N ALA A 526 7.09 -20.98 -7.11
CA ALA A 526 6.29 -19.82 -6.73
C ALA A 526 6.24 -19.64 -5.20
N CYS A 527 5.93 -20.71 -4.46
CA CYS A 527 5.88 -20.71 -3.00
C CYS A 527 7.24 -20.40 -2.36
N ALA A 528 8.34 -20.90 -2.93
CA ALA A 528 9.69 -20.62 -2.46
C ALA A 528 10.05 -19.12 -2.54
N LEU A 529 9.52 -18.43 -3.55
CA LEU A 529 9.63 -16.98 -3.73
C LEU A 529 8.53 -16.18 -3.00
N GLY A 530 7.68 -16.85 -2.20
CA GLY A 530 6.55 -16.24 -1.49
C GLY A 530 5.42 -15.73 -2.37
N LEU A 531 5.38 -16.19 -3.62
CA LEU A 531 4.25 -15.91 -4.50
C LEU A 531 3.06 -16.78 -4.11
N VAL A 532 1.87 -16.21 -4.19
CA VAL A 532 0.61 -16.89 -3.84
C VAL A 532 -0.28 -17.04 -5.07
N THR A 533 -1.06 -18.12 -5.11
CA THR A 533 -1.98 -18.36 -6.21
C THR A 533 -3.22 -17.47 -6.09
N GLY A 534 -3.51 -16.68 -7.12
CA GLY A 534 -4.73 -15.90 -7.28
C GLY A 534 -5.85 -16.67 -8.00
N LYS A 535 -6.87 -15.95 -8.45
CA LYS A 535 -7.96 -16.47 -9.29
C LYS A 535 -7.46 -16.88 -10.67
N ASN A 536 -6.70 -16.01 -11.31
CA ASN A 536 -6.23 -16.21 -12.68
C ASN A 536 -4.70 -16.08 -12.81
N GLN A 537 -4.05 -15.41 -11.86
CA GLN A 537 -2.63 -15.09 -11.89
C GLN A 537 -1.90 -15.54 -10.62
N VAL A 538 -0.59 -15.70 -10.74
CA VAL A 538 0.32 -15.76 -9.58
C VAL A 538 0.51 -14.33 -9.06
N ILE A 539 0.42 -14.15 -7.75
CA ILE A 539 0.44 -12.85 -7.07
C ILE A 539 1.69 -12.76 -6.18
N GLU A 540 2.42 -11.65 -6.30
CA GLU A 540 3.39 -11.21 -5.30
C GLU A 540 2.73 -10.19 -4.36
N ARG A 541 2.90 -10.42 -3.06
CA ARG A 541 2.37 -9.59 -1.97
C ARG A 541 3.46 -9.26 -0.92
N SER A 542 4.70 -9.22 -1.36
CA SER A 542 5.88 -9.09 -0.50
C SER A 542 5.92 -7.76 0.26
N ILE A 543 5.21 -6.72 -0.19
CA ILE A 543 5.03 -5.48 0.60
C ILE A 543 4.29 -5.78 1.90
N GLN A 544 3.12 -6.41 1.83
CA GLN A 544 2.36 -6.74 3.04
C GLN A 544 3.20 -7.60 3.99
N ASP A 545 3.92 -8.57 3.45
CA ASP A 545 4.74 -9.48 4.25
C ASP A 545 5.91 -8.73 4.92
N ALA A 546 6.54 -7.77 4.22
CA ALA A 546 7.56 -6.90 4.79
C ALA A 546 7.01 -6.02 5.94
N TYR A 547 5.80 -5.46 5.80
CA TYR A 547 5.13 -4.73 6.87
C TYR A 547 4.86 -5.62 8.09
N ILE A 548 4.32 -6.83 7.87
CA ILE A 548 4.08 -7.81 8.94
C ILE A 548 5.37 -8.11 9.70
N HIS A 549 6.46 -8.44 8.99
CA HIS A 549 7.75 -8.74 9.59
C HIS A 549 8.33 -7.55 10.36
N ALA A 550 8.22 -6.34 9.82
CA ALA A 550 8.69 -5.12 10.48
C ALA A 550 7.92 -4.83 11.79
N ILE A 551 6.60 -4.99 11.78
CA ILE A 551 5.77 -4.81 12.98
C ILE A 551 6.09 -5.90 14.02
N ARG A 552 6.21 -7.16 13.59
CA ARG A 552 6.45 -8.30 14.49
C ARG A 552 7.79 -8.22 15.20
N ARG A 553 8.86 -7.75 14.53
CA ARG A 553 10.17 -7.58 15.19
C ARG A 553 10.26 -6.34 16.07
N ALA A 554 9.38 -5.35 15.89
CA ALA A 554 9.42 -4.08 16.61
C ALA A 554 9.50 -4.26 18.14
N LYS A 555 10.39 -3.49 18.77
CA LYS A 555 10.76 -3.57 20.19
C LYS A 555 10.38 -2.31 20.97
N ASN A 556 10.56 -1.13 20.41
CA ASN A 556 10.46 0.16 21.12
C ASN A 556 9.28 0.99 20.59
N PHE A 557 9.26 1.31 19.30
CA PHE A 557 8.20 2.13 18.72
C PHE A 557 8.04 1.93 17.22
N ILE A 558 6.89 2.37 16.71
CA ILE A 558 6.61 2.44 15.27
C ILE A 558 6.09 3.84 14.94
N TYR A 559 6.62 4.45 13.89
CA TYR A 559 6.15 5.71 13.31
C TYR A 559 5.70 5.46 11.87
N ILE A 560 4.46 5.81 11.55
CA ILE A 560 3.86 5.60 10.23
C ILE A 560 3.34 6.94 9.72
N GLU A 561 3.65 7.23 8.46
CA GLU A 561 2.98 8.26 7.68
C GLU A 561 2.35 7.58 6.47
N ASN A 562 1.02 7.63 6.36
CA ASN A 562 0.31 6.95 5.28
C ASN A 562 -0.95 7.69 4.83
N GLN A 563 -1.17 7.75 3.51
CA GLN A 563 -2.38 8.34 2.92
C GLN A 563 -3.67 7.63 3.37
N TYR A 564 -3.62 6.31 3.58
CA TYR A 564 -4.75 5.54 4.06
C TYR A 564 -4.36 4.72 5.28
N PHE A 565 -5.29 4.56 6.20
CA PHE A 565 -5.13 3.63 7.32
C PHE A 565 -6.45 2.91 7.60
N LEU A 566 -6.67 1.82 6.87
CA LEU A 566 -7.82 0.94 7.04
C LEU A 566 -7.42 -0.51 6.74
N GLY A 567 -8.07 -1.49 7.34
CA GLY A 567 -7.74 -2.90 7.09
C GLY A 567 -8.13 -3.86 8.21
N SER A 568 -7.74 -5.13 8.04
CA SER A 568 -8.05 -6.22 8.97
C SER A 568 -9.54 -6.34 9.30
N SER A 569 -10.38 -6.14 8.28
CA SER A 569 -11.85 -6.08 8.40
C SER A 569 -12.49 -7.32 9.04
N TYR A 570 -11.82 -8.47 8.95
CA TYR A 570 -12.25 -9.71 9.61
C TYR A 570 -12.33 -9.59 11.15
N ALA A 571 -11.62 -8.62 11.74
CA ALA A 571 -11.59 -8.35 13.18
C ALA A 571 -12.41 -7.12 13.57
N TRP A 572 -13.09 -6.46 12.64
CA TRP A 572 -13.98 -5.34 12.96
C TRP A 572 -15.20 -5.83 13.75
N ARG A 573 -15.75 -4.94 14.59
CA ARG A 573 -16.98 -5.24 15.32
C ARG A 573 -18.15 -5.43 14.34
N PRO A 574 -18.93 -6.51 14.48
CA PRO A 574 -20.11 -6.75 13.64
C PRO A 574 -21.28 -5.87 14.11
N ASN A 575 -21.17 -4.56 13.90
CA ASN A 575 -22.18 -3.55 14.26
C ASN A 575 -22.52 -2.66 13.05
N ASP A 576 -23.62 -1.91 13.16
CA ASP A 576 -24.04 -0.87 12.21
C ASP A 576 -24.36 -1.37 10.79
N GLY A 577 -25.00 -2.54 10.67
CA GLY A 577 -25.50 -3.04 9.40
C GLY A 577 -24.43 -3.40 8.35
N VAL A 578 -23.18 -3.61 8.79
CA VAL A 578 -22.08 -4.11 7.96
C VAL A 578 -21.85 -5.58 8.26
N LYS A 579 -21.96 -6.41 7.23
CA LYS A 579 -21.51 -7.79 7.25
C LYS A 579 -20.01 -7.80 6.94
N VAL A 580 -19.18 -7.95 7.98
CA VAL A 580 -17.71 -7.79 7.90
C VAL A 580 -17.06 -8.70 6.85
N GLU A 581 -17.66 -9.86 6.59
CA GLU A 581 -17.19 -10.81 5.59
C GLU A 581 -17.32 -10.30 4.14
N ASP A 582 -18.21 -9.32 3.91
CA ASP A 582 -18.46 -8.75 2.59
C ASP A 582 -17.53 -7.56 2.29
N ILE A 583 -16.70 -7.12 3.25
CA ILE A 583 -15.78 -5.99 3.10
C ILE A 583 -14.53 -6.39 2.31
N GLY A 584 -13.94 -7.54 2.63
CA GLY A 584 -12.79 -8.08 1.91
C GLY A 584 -11.47 -7.32 2.09
N ALA A 585 -11.35 -6.45 3.11
CA ALA A 585 -10.10 -5.80 3.48
C ALA A 585 -9.32 -6.68 4.48
N LEU A 586 -8.71 -7.76 3.99
CA LEU A 586 -8.16 -8.86 4.78
C LEU A 586 -6.69 -8.68 5.20
N HIS A 587 -5.99 -7.65 4.71
CA HIS A 587 -4.59 -7.45 5.06
C HIS A 587 -4.39 -7.22 6.58
N LEU A 588 -3.21 -7.60 7.08
CA LEU A 588 -3.01 -7.79 8.52
C LEU A 588 -2.46 -6.56 9.28
N ILE A 589 -2.04 -5.51 8.58
CA ILE A 589 -1.24 -4.41 9.16
C ILE A 589 -1.88 -3.82 10.43
N PRO A 590 -3.15 -3.34 10.42
CA PRO A 590 -3.77 -2.81 11.63
C PRO A 590 -3.85 -3.80 12.79
N ARG A 591 -4.17 -5.07 12.50
CA ARG A 591 -4.25 -6.11 13.53
C ARG A 591 -2.89 -6.51 14.08
N GLU A 592 -1.85 -6.57 13.27
CA GLU A 592 -0.48 -6.81 13.74
C GLU A 592 0.01 -5.70 14.67
N LEU A 593 -0.34 -4.44 14.36
CA LEU A 593 -0.03 -3.29 15.24
C LEU A 593 -0.72 -3.41 16.60
N SER A 594 -2.04 -3.67 16.62
CA SER A 594 -2.75 -3.81 17.90
C SER A 594 -2.29 -5.04 18.69
N LEU A 595 -2.03 -6.17 18.03
CA LEU A 595 -1.46 -7.36 18.68
C LEU A 595 -0.05 -7.14 19.20
N LYS A 596 0.79 -6.37 18.48
CA LYS A 596 2.10 -5.96 18.99
C LYS A 596 1.96 -5.11 20.25
N ILE A 597 1.13 -4.07 20.24
CA ILE A 597 0.92 -3.21 21.41
C ILE A 597 0.40 -4.03 22.60
N THR A 598 -0.63 -4.85 22.40
CA THR A 598 -1.20 -5.70 23.46
C THR A 598 -0.18 -6.67 24.02
N SER A 599 0.66 -7.30 23.19
CA SER A 599 1.74 -8.17 23.67
C SER A 599 2.76 -7.44 24.56
N LYS A 600 3.05 -6.16 24.27
CA LYS A 600 3.99 -5.33 25.06
C LYS A 600 3.36 -4.89 26.38
N ILE A 601 2.08 -4.51 26.36
CA ILE A 601 1.28 -4.29 27.58
C ILE A 601 1.27 -5.55 28.44
N GLU A 602 1.08 -6.71 27.82
CA GLU A 602 1.03 -7.98 28.52
C GLU A 602 2.35 -8.36 29.21
N ALA A 603 3.47 -8.00 28.56
CA ALA A 603 4.82 -8.18 29.06
C ALA A 603 5.26 -7.09 30.06
N GLY A 604 4.48 -6.01 30.23
CA GLY A 604 4.89 -4.84 31.02
C GLY A 604 6.04 -4.04 30.39
N GLU A 605 6.22 -4.17 29.08
CA GLU A 605 7.27 -3.50 28.32
C GLU A 605 6.72 -2.24 27.66
N ARG A 606 7.48 -1.15 27.69
CA ARG A 606 7.06 0.09 27.07
C ARG A 606 7.10 -0.02 25.54
N PHE A 607 6.05 0.46 24.88
CA PHE A 607 5.95 0.51 23.43
C PHE A 607 4.98 1.63 23.00
N ALA A 608 5.27 2.29 21.88
CA ALA A 608 4.45 3.37 21.35
C ALA A 608 4.29 3.28 19.83
N VAL A 609 3.10 3.59 19.33
CA VAL A 609 2.79 3.67 17.90
C VAL A 609 2.21 5.03 17.57
N TYR A 610 2.78 5.67 16.56
CA TYR A 610 2.45 6.99 16.08
C TYR A 610 2.02 6.89 14.61
N ILE A 611 0.83 7.36 14.28
CA ILE A 611 0.28 7.27 12.93
C ILE A 611 -0.16 8.65 12.46
N VAL A 612 0.41 9.11 11.36
CA VAL A 612 0.02 10.34 10.67
C VAL A 612 -0.71 9.97 9.39
N VAL A 613 -1.96 10.41 9.27
CA VAL A 613 -2.84 10.26 8.11
C VAL A 613 -3.28 11.62 7.60
N PRO A 614 -3.74 11.77 6.36
CA PRO A 614 -4.35 13.03 5.95
C PRO A 614 -5.62 13.29 6.76
N MET A 615 -6.04 14.56 6.87
CA MET A 615 -7.26 14.90 7.62
C MET A 615 -8.48 14.15 7.04
N TRP A 616 -8.56 14.13 5.71
CA TRP A 616 -9.37 13.20 4.92
C TRP A 616 -8.59 12.83 3.63
N PRO A 617 -8.90 11.70 2.98
CA PRO A 617 -8.35 11.37 1.66
C PRO A 617 -8.71 12.41 0.60
N GLU A 618 -7.78 12.76 -0.27
CA GLU A 618 -7.95 13.77 -1.33
C GLU A 618 -9.25 13.58 -2.14
N GLY A 619 -9.95 14.69 -2.34
CA GLY A 619 -11.24 14.75 -3.03
C GLY A 619 -12.26 15.55 -2.22
N ILE A 620 -13.44 15.76 -2.80
CA ILE A 620 -14.52 16.48 -2.10
C ILE A 620 -14.90 15.68 -0.85
N PRO A 621 -14.77 16.24 0.37
CA PRO A 621 -14.85 15.45 1.60
C PRO A 621 -16.26 14.93 1.90
N GLU A 622 -17.31 15.53 1.33
CA GLU A 622 -18.69 15.05 1.38
C GLU A 622 -19.00 13.94 0.35
N SER A 623 -18.09 13.67 -0.59
CA SER A 623 -18.31 12.61 -1.58
C SER A 623 -18.44 11.25 -0.90
N ALA A 624 -19.22 10.34 -1.49
CA ALA A 624 -19.40 9.03 -0.86
C ALA A 624 -18.12 8.19 -0.85
N SER A 625 -17.18 8.46 -1.76
CA SER A 625 -15.87 7.80 -1.75
C SER A 625 -15.09 8.16 -0.49
N VAL A 626 -14.89 9.46 -0.26
CA VAL A 626 -14.17 9.96 0.93
C VAL A 626 -14.87 9.53 2.21
N GLN A 627 -16.20 9.64 2.26
CA GLN A 627 -16.99 9.27 3.42
C GLN A 627 -16.97 7.77 3.73
N ALA A 628 -16.98 6.90 2.70
CA ALA A 628 -16.83 5.46 2.89
C ALA A 628 -15.44 5.10 3.44
N ILE A 629 -14.39 5.73 2.90
CA ILE A 629 -13.01 5.52 3.35
C ILE A 629 -12.83 5.96 4.81
N LEU A 630 -13.39 7.11 5.20
CA LEU A 630 -13.38 7.58 6.58
C LEU A 630 -14.12 6.62 7.54
N ASP A 631 -15.22 5.98 7.11
CA ASP A 631 -15.90 4.95 7.91
C ASP A 631 -15.01 3.70 8.10
N TRP A 632 -14.32 3.26 7.05
CA TRP A 632 -13.38 2.13 7.14
C TRP A 632 -12.18 2.43 8.04
N GLN A 633 -11.63 3.64 7.95
CA GLN A 633 -10.59 4.11 8.86
C GLN A 633 -11.09 4.11 10.31
N ARG A 634 -12.26 4.70 10.58
CA ARG A 634 -12.88 4.71 11.92
C ARG A 634 -13.04 3.29 12.48
N ARG A 635 -13.57 2.34 11.71
CA ARG A 635 -13.76 0.95 12.16
C ARG A 635 -12.44 0.27 12.48
N THR A 636 -11.42 0.54 11.67
CA THR A 636 -10.06 0.03 11.90
C THR A 636 -9.47 0.60 13.18
N ILE A 637 -9.59 1.92 13.40
CA ILE A 637 -9.16 2.60 14.62
C ILE A 637 -9.89 2.03 15.85
N GLU A 638 -11.21 1.86 15.77
CA GLU A 638 -12.01 1.31 16.86
C GLU A 638 -11.63 -0.13 17.22
N MET A 639 -11.36 -0.98 16.22
CA MET A 639 -10.83 -2.33 16.45
C MET A 639 -9.52 -2.27 17.25
N MET A 640 -8.56 -1.46 16.81
CA MET A 640 -7.25 -1.38 17.47
C MET A 640 -7.34 -0.86 18.90
N TYR A 641 -8.11 0.22 19.14
CA TYR A 641 -8.28 0.74 20.50
C TYR A 641 -9.08 -0.20 21.40
N THR A 642 -10.02 -0.98 20.84
CA THR A 642 -10.70 -2.05 21.58
C THR A 642 -9.69 -3.06 22.13
N ASP A 643 -8.78 -3.54 21.28
CA ASP A 643 -7.76 -4.51 21.68
C ASP A 643 -6.88 -3.95 22.81
N ILE A 644 -6.39 -2.73 22.64
CA ILE A 644 -5.51 -2.05 23.61
C ILE A 644 -6.22 -1.87 24.96
N THR A 645 -7.44 -1.35 24.94
CA THR A 645 -8.22 -1.12 26.16
C THR A 645 -8.53 -2.44 26.89
N LEU A 646 -8.84 -3.51 26.16
CA LEU A 646 -9.05 -4.83 26.75
C LEU A 646 -7.76 -5.36 27.41
N ALA A 647 -6.60 -5.21 26.76
CA ALA A 647 -5.32 -5.61 27.33
C ALA A 647 -4.97 -4.82 28.60
N LEU A 648 -5.13 -3.48 28.59
CA LEU A 648 -4.91 -2.63 29.77
C LEU A 648 -5.78 -3.07 30.95
N ARG A 649 -7.07 -3.32 30.70
CA ARG A 649 -8.02 -3.79 31.72
C ARG A 649 -7.67 -5.17 32.25
N SER A 650 -7.28 -6.10 31.38
CA SER A 650 -6.87 -7.45 31.79
C SER A 650 -5.66 -7.45 32.74
N LYS A 651 -4.80 -6.42 32.64
CA LYS A 651 -3.65 -6.18 33.51
C LYS A 651 -3.93 -5.25 34.69
N GLY A 652 -5.14 -4.72 34.82
CA GLY A 652 -5.48 -3.74 35.86
C GLY A 652 -4.75 -2.40 35.71
N ILE A 653 -4.32 -2.04 34.50
CA ILE A 653 -3.61 -0.79 34.22
C ILE A 653 -4.63 0.32 33.89
N TRP A 654 -4.59 1.41 34.65
CA TRP A 654 -5.37 2.62 34.37
C TRP A 654 -4.50 3.65 33.62
N ALA A 655 -4.61 3.66 32.29
CA ALA A 655 -3.87 4.55 31.41
C ALA A 655 -4.75 5.02 30.24
N ASP A 656 -4.39 6.14 29.61
CA ASP A 656 -5.01 6.55 28.35
C ASP A 656 -4.52 5.60 27.24
N PRO A 657 -5.38 4.97 26.43
CA PRO A 657 -4.94 4.20 25.27
C PRO A 657 -4.09 5.02 24.28
N LYS A 658 -4.24 6.35 24.25
CA LYS A 658 -3.37 7.27 23.50
C LYS A 658 -1.95 7.38 24.04
N ASP A 659 -1.67 6.82 25.23
CA ASP A 659 -0.29 6.60 25.69
C ASP A 659 0.37 5.43 24.94
N TYR A 660 -0.34 4.64 24.14
CA TYR A 660 0.24 3.50 23.38
C TYR A 660 0.06 3.62 21.87
N LEU A 661 -1.06 4.20 21.43
CA LEU A 661 -1.41 4.39 20.03
C LEU A 661 -1.99 5.79 19.83
N SER A 662 -1.35 6.62 19.01
CA SER A 662 -1.86 7.95 18.67
C SER A 662 -1.98 8.17 17.18
N PHE A 663 -3.12 8.75 16.77
CA PHE A 663 -3.40 9.19 15.41
C PHE A 663 -3.31 10.71 15.31
N PHE A 664 -2.69 11.18 14.23
CA PHE A 664 -2.46 12.57 13.90
C PHE A 664 -2.83 12.84 12.43
N CYS A 665 -3.05 14.09 12.10
CA CYS A 665 -3.02 14.59 10.74
C CYS A 665 -2.18 15.87 10.65
N LEU A 666 -1.96 16.38 9.44
CA LEU A 666 -1.22 17.62 9.22
C LEU A 666 -2.15 18.75 8.76
N GLY A 667 -1.82 19.98 9.15
CA GLY A 667 -2.52 21.17 8.68
C GLY A 667 -1.64 22.41 8.77
N ASN A 668 -2.02 23.44 8.01
CA ASN A 668 -1.39 24.74 8.09
C ASN A 668 -2.43 25.85 8.20
N ARG A 669 -2.01 26.97 8.79
CA ARG A 669 -2.80 28.19 8.89
C ARG A 669 -1.87 29.39 8.80
N GLU A 670 -2.17 30.30 7.88
CA GLU A 670 -1.32 31.46 7.59
C GLU A 670 -2.11 32.76 7.68
N LEU A 671 -1.68 33.69 8.51
CA LEU A 671 -2.14 35.07 8.45
C LEU A 671 -1.79 35.68 7.10
N TYR A 672 -2.65 36.59 6.65
CA TYR A 672 -2.38 37.38 5.47
C TYR A 672 -1.08 38.19 5.64
N ARG A 673 -0.21 38.16 4.64
CA ARG A 673 1.04 38.94 4.61
C ARG A 673 1.01 39.95 3.46
N ASN A 674 1.59 41.14 3.69
CA ASN A 674 1.67 42.14 2.63
C ASN A 674 2.51 41.62 1.46
N GLY A 675 1.99 41.73 0.23
CA GLY A 675 2.63 41.18 -0.98
C GLY A 675 2.21 39.75 -1.34
N GLU A 676 1.29 39.15 -0.57
CA GLU A 676 0.65 37.88 -0.95
C GLU A 676 -0.14 38.03 -2.28
N TYR A 677 -0.28 36.93 -3.02
CA TYR A 677 -1.05 36.88 -4.26
C TYR A 677 -2.49 37.39 -4.05
N MET A 678 -2.93 38.28 -4.94
CA MET A 678 -4.29 38.80 -4.97
C MET A 678 -5.07 38.12 -6.08
N PRO A 679 -6.05 37.25 -5.77
CA PRO A 679 -6.85 36.59 -6.78
C PRO A 679 -7.74 37.58 -7.53
N THR A 680 -7.94 37.33 -8.83
CA THR A 680 -8.79 38.16 -9.71
C THR A 680 -10.27 37.86 -9.54
N GLU A 681 -10.59 36.68 -9.02
CA GLU A 681 -11.93 36.18 -8.74
C GLU A 681 -12.06 35.77 -7.27
N LYS A 682 -13.27 35.40 -6.85
CA LYS A 682 -13.53 34.87 -5.51
C LYS A 682 -14.29 33.55 -5.60
N PRO A 683 -14.12 32.66 -4.61
CA PRO A 683 -14.99 31.50 -4.45
C PRO A 683 -16.46 31.92 -4.31
N ASP A 684 -17.37 31.05 -4.73
CA ASP A 684 -18.80 31.25 -4.51
C ASP A 684 -19.10 31.32 -3.00
N PRO A 685 -20.04 32.19 -2.57
CA PRO A 685 -20.37 32.34 -1.16
C PRO A 685 -20.92 31.03 -0.57
N ASP A 686 -20.75 30.85 0.74
CA ASP A 686 -21.24 29.70 1.52
C ASP A 686 -20.73 28.32 1.05
N THR A 687 -19.64 28.30 0.30
CA THR A 687 -18.91 27.08 -0.08
C THR A 687 -17.78 26.76 0.90
N ASP A 688 -17.36 25.51 0.93
CA ASP A 688 -16.19 25.03 1.67
C ASP A 688 -14.93 25.83 1.30
N TYR A 689 -14.77 26.09 0.00
CA TYR A 689 -13.69 26.92 -0.53
C TYR A 689 -13.71 28.34 0.07
N SER A 690 -14.87 29.00 0.07
CA SER A 690 -14.99 30.35 0.65
C SER A 690 -14.69 30.35 2.15
N ARG A 691 -15.12 29.32 2.89
CA ARG A 691 -14.88 29.21 4.34
C ARG A 691 -13.40 28.95 4.64
N ALA A 692 -12.76 28.02 3.94
CA ALA A 692 -11.33 27.73 4.11
C ALA A 692 -10.45 28.93 3.75
N GLN A 693 -10.77 29.63 2.65
CA GLN A 693 -10.09 30.87 2.25
C GLN A 693 -10.22 31.96 3.31
N GLN A 694 -11.42 32.17 3.87
CA GLN A 694 -11.66 33.13 4.95
C GLN A 694 -11.03 32.71 6.28
N ALA A 695 -11.06 31.43 6.62
CA ALA A 695 -10.47 30.89 7.85
C ALA A 695 -8.94 30.81 7.81
N ARG A 696 -8.37 30.92 6.59
CA ARG A 696 -6.94 30.96 6.30
C ARG A 696 -6.19 29.68 6.63
N ARG A 697 -6.88 28.54 6.55
CA ARG A 697 -6.36 27.22 6.94
C ARG A 697 -6.73 26.17 5.91
N PHE A 698 -5.91 25.12 5.84
CA PHE A 698 -6.25 23.88 5.15
C PHE A 698 -5.38 22.74 5.67
N MET A 699 -5.75 21.49 5.36
CA MET A 699 -4.89 20.35 5.66
C MET A 699 -3.61 20.42 4.81
N ILE A 700 -2.51 19.91 5.35
CA ILE A 700 -1.36 19.50 4.55
C ILE A 700 -1.62 18.04 4.20
N TYR A 701 -1.64 17.72 2.92
CA TYR A 701 -2.02 16.39 2.48
C TYR A 701 -0.89 15.41 2.70
N VAL A 702 -1.12 14.42 3.56
CA VAL A 702 -0.18 13.33 3.82
C VAL A 702 -0.33 12.30 2.71
N HIS A 703 0.51 12.41 1.69
CA HIS A 703 0.59 11.42 0.62
C HIS A 703 1.71 10.41 0.85
N ALA A 704 2.51 10.55 1.91
CA ALA A 704 3.53 9.58 2.30
C ALA A 704 3.00 8.13 2.35
N LYS A 705 3.89 7.16 2.10
CA LYS A 705 3.70 5.73 2.39
C LYS A 705 4.96 5.15 3.01
N MET A 706 5.13 5.44 4.29
CA MET A 706 6.38 5.18 5.01
C MET A 706 6.10 4.58 6.39
N MET A 707 7.01 3.71 6.84
CA MET A 707 7.03 3.21 8.21
C MET A 707 8.47 3.15 8.74
N ILE A 708 8.74 3.75 9.89
CA ILE A 708 9.98 3.63 10.66
C ILE A 708 9.72 2.76 11.89
N VAL A 709 10.64 1.84 12.14
CA VAL A 709 10.62 0.95 13.29
C VAL A 709 11.93 1.10 14.07
N ASP A 710 11.80 1.42 15.36
CA ASP A 710 12.90 1.46 16.34
C ASP A 710 14.10 2.34 15.96
N ASP A 711 13.88 3.37 15.12
CA ASP A 711 14.92 4.24 14.52
C ASP A 711 16.00 3.48 13.72
N GLU A 712 15.81 2.19 13.43
CA GLU A 712 16.81 1.32 12.81
C GLU A 712 16.37 0.69 11.48
N TYR A 713 15.07 0.61 11.21
CA TYR A 713 14.53 0.07 9.95
C TYR A 713 13.46 1.00 9.37
N ILE A 714 13.47 1.15 8.05
CA ILE A 714 12.51 1.98 7.34
C ILE A 714 11.93 1.24 6.13
N ILE A 715 10.64 1.44 5.85
CA ILE A 715 9.99 1.09 4.59
C ILE A 715 9.54 2.38 3.91
N ILE A 716 9.85 2.56 2.62
CA ILE A 716 9.37 3.65 1.76
C ILE A 716 8.89 3.05 0.45
N GLY A 717 7.72 3.47 -0.03
CA GLY A 717 7.19 3.00 -1.31
C GLY A 717 5.97 3.76 -1.77
N SER A 718 5.19 3.11 -2.64
CA SER A 718 3.93 3.62 -3.17
C SER A 718 2.69 3.04 -2.47
N ALA A 719 2.86 1.97 -1.68
CA ALA A 719 1.76 1.18 -1.12
C ALA A 719 1.12 1.80 0.12
N ASN A 720 -0.17 2.08 0.03
CA ASN A 720 -0.97 2.57 1.15
C ASN A 720 -1.34 1.45 2.13
N ILE A 721 -1.68 1.78 3.38
CA ILE A 721 -2.25 0.83 4.34
C ILE A 721 -3.76 0.71 4.07
N ASN A 722 -4.05 0.00 2.98
CA ASN A 722 -5.38 -0.41 2.54
C ASN A 722 -5.26 -1.73 1.74
N GLN A 723 -6.37 -2.40 1.49
CA GLN A 723 -6.41 -3.63 0.72
C GLN A 723 -5.99 -3.40 -0.73
N ARG A 724 -6.40 -2.29 -1.37
CA ARG A 724 -5.97 -1.95 -2.73
C ARG A 724 -4.46 -2.09 -2.96
N SER A 725 -3.64 -1.67 -1.99
CA SER A 725 -2.18 -1.72 -2.10
C SER A 725 -1.58 -3.01 -1.53
N MET A 726 -2.16 -3.56 -0.46
CA MET A 726 -1.58 -4.69 0.30
C MET A 726 -1.95 -6.07 -0.26
N ASP A 727 -2.91 -6.14 -1.19
CA ASP A 727 -3.46 -7.38 -1.74
C ASP A 727 -2.49 -8.13 -2.67
N GLY A 728 -1.77 -7.40 -3.51
CA GLY A 728 -0.95 -7.96 -4.59
C GLY A 728 -1.68 -8.10 -5.94
N GLY A 729 -2.97 -8.50 -5.91
CA GLY A 729 -3.79 -8.69 -7.12
C GLY A 729 -4.66 -7.49 -7.52
N ARG A 730 -4.64 -6.40 -6.74
CA ARG A 730 -5.35 -5.14 -6.97
C ARG A 730 -4.46 -4.09 -7.67
N ASP A 731 -4.04 -3.02 -7.01
CA ASP A 731 -3.11 -2.06 -7.61
C ASP A 731 -1.68 -2.66 -7.63
N SER A 732 -0.90 -2.28 -8.64
CA SER A 732 0.52 -2.63 -8.64
C SER A 732 1.33 -1.60 -7.84
N GLU A 733 2.10 -2.04 -6.87
CA GLU A 733 2.89 -1.20 -5.96
C GLU A 733 4.35 -1.64 -5.91
N ILE A 734 5.23 -0.76 -5.43
CA ILE A 734 6.63 -1.05 -5.16
C ILE A 734 7.06 -0.34 -3.86
N ALA A 735 7.88 -1.00 -3.07
CA ALA A 735 8.50 -0.43 -1.89
C ALA A 735 9.93 -0.95 -1.73
N MET A 736 10.73 -0.23 -0.97
CA MET A 736 11.98 -0.73 -0.42
C MET A 736 11.88 -0.78 1.10
N GLY A 737 12.59 -1.71 1.71
CA GLY A 737 12.88 -1.69 3.13
C GLY A 737 14.37 -1.83 3.38
N GLY A 738 14.88 -1.12 4.38
CA GLY A 738 16.31 -1.14 4.65
C GLY A 738 16.70 -0.66 6.03
N TYR A 739 17.93 -0.96 6.38
CA TYR A 739 18.60 -0.55 7.62
C TYR A 739 20.09 -0.37 7.37
N GLN A 740 20.74 0.37 8.25
CA GLN A 740 22.20 0.44 8.27
C GLN A 740 22.73 -0.58 9.28
N PRO A 741 23.53 -1.59 8.87
CA PRO A 741 23.99 -2.66 9.76
C PRO A 741 24.85 -2.16 10.92
N ASN A 742 25.49 -0.99 10.78
CA ASN A 742 26.33 -0.37 11.81
C ASN A 742 25.55 0.56 12.77
N HIS A 743 24.24 0.77 12.55
CA HIS A 743 23.41 1.70 13.32
C HIS A 743 22.13 1.04 13.81
N LEU A 744 22.28 -0.10 14.50
CA LEU A 744 21.16 -0.85 15.09
C LEU A 744 20.96 -0.51 16.57
N THR A 745 19.72 -0.65 17.02
CA THR A 745 19.38 -0.55 18.44
C THR A 745 19.81 -1.84 19.16
N THR A 746 20.73 -1.70 20.10
CA THR A 746 21.17 -2.77 20.99
C THR A 746 20.72 -2.50 22.42
N ASN A 747 21.01 -3.40 23.37
CA ASN A 747 20.67 -3.17 24.78
C ASN A 747 21.42 -1.97 25.40
N ASN A 748 22.55 -1.55 24.82
CA ASN A 748 23.41 -0.50 25.38
C ASN A 748 23.44 0.78 24.53
N GLN A 749 22.86 0.77 23.33
CA GLN A 749 22.95 1.88 22.39
C GLN A 749 21.69 1.94 21.51
N LEU A 750 21.10 3.12 21.38
CA LEU A 750 20.00 3.38 20.45
C LEU A 750 20.55 3.62 19.04
N ALA A 751 19.77 3.26 18.02
CA ALA A 751 20.08 3.62 16.65
C ALA A 751 20.13 5.15 16.49
N ARG A 752 21.23 5.64 15.90
CA ARG A 752 21.52 7.07 15.66
C ARG A 752 22.12 7.31 14.27
N GLY A 753 21.72 6.48 13.30
CA GLY A 753 22.08 6.63 11.90
C GLY A 753 21.14 7.55 11.12
N GLN A 754 21.14 7.42 9.80
CA GLN A 754 20.33 8.22 8.88
C GLN A 754 18.82 8.08 9.12
N ILE A 755 18.32 6.91 9.53
CA ILE A 755 16.89 6.70 9.84
C ILE A 755 16.47 7.55 11.04
N HIS A 756 17.26 7.54 12.12
CA HIS A 756 17.06 8.42 13.26
C HIS A 756 17.10 9.90 12.87
N GLY A 757 18.09 10.30 12.06
CA GLY A 757 18.22 11.66 11.54
C GLY A 757 17.00 12.11 10.75
N PHE A 758 16.53 11.24 9.85
CA PHE A 758 15.35 11.47 9.02
C PHE A 758 14.08 11.60 9.86
N ARG A 759 13.86 10.71 10.83
CA ARG A 759 12.72 10.75 11.73
C ARG A 759 12.73 12.01 12.61
N MET A 760 13.91 12.51 13.02
CA MET A 760 14.01 13.79 13.74
C MET A 760 13.72 14.98 12.83
N ALA A 761 14.13 14.92 11.55
CA ALA A 761 13.83 15.97 10.58
C ALA A 761 12.32 16.08 10.29
N LEU A 762 11.63 14.95 10.13
CA LEU A 762 10.17 14.90 10.00
C LEU A 762 9.48 15.44 11.25
N TRP A 763 9.90 15.01 12.44
CA TRP A 763 9.33 15.53 13.68
C TRP A 763 9.61 17.02 13.88
N PHE A 764 10.77 17.50 13.43
CA PHE A 764 11.08 18.93 13.47
C PHE A 764 10.24 19.74 12.50
N GLU A 765 9.92 19.22 11.31
CA GLU A 765 8.94 19.83 10.42
C GLU A 765 7.56 19.88 11.08
N HIS A 766 7.05 18.72 11.51
CA HIS A 766 5.68 18.58 12.01
C HIS A 766 5.46 19.32 13.32
N LEU A 767 6.43 19.31 14.22
CA LEU A 767 6.32 19.93 15.53
C LEU A 767 6.90 21.35 15.55
N ARG A 768 7.84 21.70 14.66
CA ARG A 768 8.64 22.96 14.68
C ARG A 768 9.41 23.20 15.97
N GLN A 769 9.70 22.13 16.69
CA GLN A 769 10.43 22.14 17.96
C GLN A 769 11.25 20.85 18.08
N LEU A 770 12.38 20.96 18.77
CA LEU A 770 13.20 19.82 19.16
C LEU A 770 13.09 19.66 20.67
N ASP A 771 13.09 18.42 21.13
CA ASP A 771 13.08 18.10 22.54
C ASP A 771 13.81 16.79 22.82
N ASN A 772 14.44 16.68 23.99
CA ASN A 772 15.17 15.47 24.37
C ASN A 772 14.24 14.25 24.50
N ALA A 773 12.96 14.44 24.83
CA ALA A 773 12.00 13.34 24.88
C ALA A 773 11.85 12.65 23.51
N PHE A 774 12.01 13.39 22.41
CA PHE A 774 11.86 12.87 21.04
C PHE A 774 12.98 11.90 20.65
N LEU A 775 14.07 11.84 21.42
CA LEU A 775 15.16 10.90 21.23
C LEU A 775 14.81 9.47 21.70
N GLN A 776 13.71 9.31 22.45
CA GLN A 776 13.20 8.04 22.96
C GLN A 776 11.68 7.95 22.70
N PRO A 777 11.26 7.71 21.45
CA PRO A 777 9.85 7.74 21.07
C PRO A 777 9.00 6.69 21.78
N GLU A 778 9.58 5.60 22.26
CA GLU A 778 8.86 4.63 23.08
C GLU A 778 8.43 5.22 24.42
N SER A 779 9.13 6.21 24.97
CA SER A 779 8.92 6.71 26.32
C SER A 779 7.51 7.30 26.52
N LEU A 780 6.99 7.18 27.75
CA LEU A 780 5.70 7.78 28.11
C LEU A 780 5.76 9.31 28.05
N GLU A 781 6.90 9.90 28.39
CA GLU A 781 7.15 11.34 28.29
C GLU A 781 7.02 11.81 26.84
N CYS A 782 7.66 11.10 25.89
CA CYS A 782 7.61 11.46 24.48
C CYS A 782 6.19 11.46 23.92
N ILE A 783 5.45 10.35 24.04
CA ILE A 783 4.10 10.28 23.46
C ILE A 783 3.15 11.31 24.05
N ARG A 784 3.24 11.57 25.37
CA ARG A 784 2.40 12.59 26.02
C ARG A 784 2.76 13.99 25.55
N LYS A 785 4.05 14.28 25.36
CA LYS A 785 4.51 15.57 24.84
C LYS A 785 4.06 15.81 23.40
N VAL A 786 4.22 14.81 22.54
CA VAL A 786 3.73 14.87 21.15
C VAL A 786 2.21 15.06 21.12
N ASN A 787 1.46 14.26 21.90
CA ASN A 787 0.00 14.41 22.02
C ASN A 787 -0.39 15.80 22.54
N GLN A 788 0.31 16.34 23.53
CA GLN A 788 0.04 17.66 24.09
C GLN A 788 0.24 18.76 23.03
N ILE A 789 1.35 18.73 22.31
CA ILE A 789 1.64 19.68 21.22
C ILE A 789 0.57 19.57 20.13
N ALA A 790 0.26 18.35 19.68
CA ALA A 790 -0.71 18.13 18.62
C ALA A 790 -2.13 18.57 19.01
N ASN A 791 -2.52 18.41 20.27
CA ASN A 791 -3.80 18.92 20.80
C ASN A 791 -3.79 20.46 20.85
N GLN A 792 -2.69 21.09 21.23
CA GLN A 792 -2.55 22.56 21.20
C GLN A 792 -2.68 23.10 19.78
N TYR A 793 -2.01 22.48 18.82
CA TYR A 793 -2.08 22.88 17.41
C TYR A 793 -3.47 22.65 16.83
N TRP A 794 -4.14 21.52 17.15
CA TRP A 794 -5.54 21.32 16.78
C TRP A 794 -6.44 22.45 17.29
N ASN A 795 -6.28 22.86 18.56
CA ASN A 795 -7.08 23.94 19.12
C ASN A 795 -6.86 25.29 18.41
N ILE A 796 -5.63 25.59 17.99
CA ILE A 796 -5.32 26.79 17.20
C ILE A 796 -5.87 26.66 15.78
N TYR A 797 -5.70 25.49 15.15
CA TYR A 797 -6.20 25.21 13.81
C TYR A 797 -7.71 25.35 13.74
N ALA A 798 -8.45 24.70 14.65
CA ALA A 798 -9.91 24.68 14.70
C ALA A 798 -10.53 26.00 15.21
N SER A 799 -9.78 26.83 15.93
CA SER A 799 -10.26 28.09 16.52
C SER A 799 -10.80 29.08 15.47
N PRO A 800 -11.87 29.85 15.78
CA PRO A 800 -12.30 30.96 14.93
C PRO A 800 -11.27 32.09 14.81
N ALA A 801 -10.45 32.32 15.85
CA ALA A 801 -9.42 33.35 15.83
C ALA A 801 -8.26 32.97 14.89
N GLN A 802 -7.97 33.82 13.91
CA GLN A 802 -6.87 33.61 12.96
C GLN A 802 -5.52 33.87 13.62
N ARG A 803 -4.61 32.89 13.52
CA ARG A 803 -3.21 32.96 13.94
C ARG A 803 -2.39 32.03 13.04
N ASP A 804 -1.12 32.36 12.84
CA ASP A 804 -0.17 31.42 12.22
C ASP A 804 -0.11 30.15 13.07
N LEU A 805 -0.11 28.98 12.42
CA LEU A 805 0.05 27.72 13.12
C LEU A 805 1.53 27.51 13.49
N PRO A 806 1.88 27.25 14.76
CA PRO A 806 3.30 27.15 15.15
C PRO A 806 4.02 25.92 14.59
N GLY A 807 3.29 24.86 14.24
CA GLY A 807 3.78 23.64 13.61
C GLY A 807 2.59 22.86 13.03
N HIS A 808 2.85 21.81 12.28
CA HIS A 808 1.84 21.19 11.40
C HIS A 808 1.08 20.02 12.02
N LEU A 809 1.63 19.36 13.05
CA LEU A 809 1.06 18.14 13.63
C LEU A 809 -0.23 18.45 14.41
N LEU A 810 -1.34 17.88 13.97
CA LEU A 810 -2.65 18.00 14.61
C LEU A 810 -3.06 16.66 15.20
N SER A 811 -3.65 16.68 16.40
CA SER A 811 -4.34 15.51 16.93
C SER A 811 -5.49 15.15 16.01
N TYR A 812 -5.60 13.89 15.57
CA TYR A 812 -6.70 13.50 14.70
C TYR A 812 -8.04 13.72 15.45
N PRO A 813 -9.07 14.33 14.83
CA PRO A 813 -10.20 14.94 15.54
C PRO A 813 -11.26 13.95 16.07
N ILE A 814 -10.79 12.89 16.74
CA ILE A 814 -11.58 11.85 17.36
C ILE A 814 -11.26 11.73 18.85
N ARG A 815 -12.25 11.27 19.60
CA ARG A 815 -12.16 10.89 21.00
C ARG A 815 -12.24 9.37 21.12
N ILE A 816 -11.37 8.82 21.95
CA ILE A 816 -11.36 7.40 22.29
C ILE A 816 -11.95 7.23 23.67
N ASN A 817 -12.92 6.35 23.81
CA ASN A 817 -13.42 5.97 25.11
C ASN A 817 -12.44 4.98 25.76
N SER A 818 -11.75 5.41 26.82
CA SER A 818 -10.75 4.60 27.53
C SER A 818 -11.31 3.31 28.13
N ASP A 819 -12.63 3.19 28.28
CA ASP A 819 -13.29 2.00 28.80
C ASP A 819 -13.52 0.93 27.74
N ASN A 820 -13.87 1.27 26.51
CA ASN A 820 -14.29 0.25 25.54
C ASN A 820 -13.65 0.41 24.16
N GLY A 821 -12.72 1.35 23.99
CA GLY A 821 -12.07 1.64 22.73
C GLY A 821 -12.98 2.27 21.67
N GLN A 822 -14.22 2.62 22.02
CA GLN A 822 -15.18 3.21 21.08
C GLN A 822 -14.67 4.57 20.57
N VAL A 823 -14.82 4.79 19.27
CA VAL A 823 -14.43 6.04 18.61
C VAL A 823 -15.64 6.96 18.50
N THR A 824 -15.54 8.18 19.02
CA THR A 824 -16.54 9.25 18.84
C THR A 824 -15.87 10.51 18.32
N VAL A 825 -16.67 11.49 17.88
CA VAL A 825 -16.14 12.84 17.56
C VAL A 825 -15.71 13.59 18.82
N LEU A 826 -14.84 14.59 18.64
CA LEU A 826 -14.62 15.62 19.66
C LEU A 826 -15.90 16.48 19.80
N PRO A 827 -16.22 17.01 21.00
CA PRO A 827 -17.39 17.87 21.18
C PRO A 827 -17.40 19.07 20.22
N GLY A 828 -18.47 19.22 19.43
CA GLY A 828 -18.60 20.31 18.44
C GLY A 828 -17.78 20.13 17.16
N MET A 829 -17.25 18.92 16.92
CA MET A 829 -16.48 18.55 15.73
C MET A 829 -17.14 17.36 15.00
N GLU A 830 -18.46 17.43 14.81
CA GLU A 830 -19.21 16.45 14.02
C GLU A 830 -18.74 16.45 12.56
N VAL A 831 -18.32 17.61 12.06
CA VAL A 831 -17.77 17.83 10.71
C VAL A 831 -16.37 18.41 10.77
N PHE A 832 -15.58 18.23 9.70
CA PHE A 832 -14.28 18.88 9.60
C PHE A 832 -14.42 20.41 9.53
N PRO A 833 -13.47 21.18 10.09
CA PRO A 833 -13.50 22.63 10.01
C PRO A 833 -13.66 23.13 8.57
N ASP A 834 -14.55 24.10 8.37
CA ASP A 834 -14.89 24.71 7.07
C ASP A 834 -15.69 23.83 6.11
N THR A 835 -16.01 22.58 6.46
CA THR A 835 -16.76 21.64 5.61
C THR A 835 -18.16 21.34 6.13
N LYS A 836 -18.90 20.51 5.40
CA LYS A 836 -20.10 19.79 5.89
C LYS A 836 -19.87 18.27 6.00
N ALA A 837 -18.63 17.83 5.82
CA ALA A 837 -18.24 16.44 5.79
C ALA A 837 -18.06 15.86 7.20
N SER A 838 -18.71 14.72 7.47
CA SER A 838 -18.58 14.02 8.75
C SER A 838 -17.15 13.55 8.98
N VAL A 839 -16.62 13.81 10.19
CA VAL A 839 -15.29 13.33 10.61
C VAL A 839 -15.21 11.81 10.67
N LEU A 840 -16.31 11.16 11.05
CA LEU A 840 -16.38 9.70 11.22
C LEU A 840 -16.68 8.95 9.91
N GLY A 841 -16.92 9.68 8.82
CA GLY A 841 -17.40 9.10 7.57
C GLY A 841 -18.81 8.51 7.69
N HIS A 842 -19.23 7.85 6.61
CA HIS A 842 -20.42 7.00 6.59
C HIS A 842 -20.28 5.94 5.50
N LYS A 843 -20.86 4.77 5.74
CA LYS A 843 -20.92 3.70 4.76
C LYS A 843 -21.66 4.18 3.50
N SER A 844 -21.10 3.91 2.33
CA SER A 844 -21.80 4.11 1.06
C SER A 844 -22.80 2.98 0.79
N ASP A 845 -24.00 3.32 0.34
CA ASP A 845 -25.03 2.36 -0.10
C ASP A 845 -24.83 1.89 -1.56
N TYR A 846 -23.95 2.54 -2.31
CA TYR A 846 -23.79 2.30 -3.76
C TYR A 846 -22.35 1.99 -4.18
N LEU A 847 -21.33 2.44 -3.44
CA LEU A 847 -19.94 2.05 -3.71
C LEU A 847 -19.63 0.72 -3.03
N PRO A 848 -19.31 -0.35 -3.78
CA PRO A 848 -18.91 -1.61 -3.18
C PRO A 848 -17.55 -1.47 -2.45
N PRO A 849 -17.34 -2.19 -1.34
CA PRO A 849 -16.09 -2.09 -0.56
C PRO A 849 -14.82 -2.32 -1.37
N ILE A 850 -14.84 -3.18 -2.40
CA ILE A 850 -13.69 -3.44 -3.27
C ILE A 850 -13.04 -2.18 -3.89
N LEU A 851 -13.80 -1.08 -4.01
CA LEU A 851 -13.29 0.19 -4.56
C LEU A 851 -12.69 1.11 -3.52
N THR A 852 -13.23 1.05 -2.29
CA THR A 852 -12.94 1.98 -1.18
C THR A 852 -12.10 1.33 -0.09
N THR A 853 -11.68 0.06 -0.28
CA THR A 853 -10.86 -0.71 0.64
C THR A 853 -9.47 -1.02 0.12
#